data_AF-A0ABD2L265-F1
#
_entry.id   AF-A0ABD2L265-F1
#
_cell.length_a   1.000
_cell.length_b   1.000
_cell.length_c   1.000
_cell.angle_alpha   90.00
_cell.angle_beta   90.00
_cell.angle_gamma   90.00
#
_symmetry.space_group_name_H-M   'P 1'
#
loop_
_entity.id
_entity.type
_entity.pdbx_description
1 polymer ?
#
loop_
_entity_poly.entity_id
_entity_poly.type
_entity_poly.pdbx_seq_one_letter_code
_entity_poly.pdbx_strand_id
1 'polypeptide(L)'
;MGKRNLPRKLNCKKALKKREKKREERKAQTQRATEARLAKKTAPPPNPNAETPQQDEAGPSTSAAPTEEAMEPPPPTPGPVPTPEMDEELLEFGFSLPSTPATPIGDLVPFPSTPIAPMDIGEMTPPPLVIDDRSERVEQLEMELKDRDDTIQFLREQVRNRDALITALRRQLEQCAPPPTATPTTSKTHSRRNAEEIATVINRDRSRSASRASLERISREVRHKFAHYTPPPRKANSNAKMKQLMKQMVLVIKQKICAKLRYQKIETTAGVGFVCIDVKAALEFRLSSAKDNLICFDNELLIKLSGDHGQGFTKLTISFGQALQNNSASNHFIAAVFPAKDTRENLEHYGALLWPQIDQMNALINRPIKWFLGGDVSFVWALIGHCGSAVTSFPSPICNCHRDQLLAEGQQCQTRTILQTIQQLEQFAKAVGNGEKATAAVQSNTMGIVKAPIMLTIEFDRIIPAPFHVLQGLGNALVRELEQQTDATIAVQQFLRQIGARREQFRKKDMTGNTIRKVLKRASEMEHLFESTWPKTICQALMHLGQIQNFTKAQPLSPNELDAFEHQIEEFRAFLAQEQRMRDFLSQKPKAHLLLNHFVPFARQHSFLGLLDEQGDEALHSVWRRLEQWWKCMPDADQILQQLEHHFVSNWLLDTGRIAEMKQRLEDQKEDNFLERSDDENEEDAVIDVIG
;
A
#
# COMPACT_ATOMS: atom_id res chain seq x y z
N MET A 1 9.09 -26.80 34.51
CA MET A 1 9.21 -26.16 33.17
C MET A 1 10.61 -25.59 32.81
N GLY A 2 11.65 -25.71 33.65
CA GLY A 2 12.95 -25.05 33.42
C GLY A 2 13.94 -25.74 32.45
N LYS A 3 13.80 -27.03 32.12
CA LYS A 3 14.81 -27.78 31.34
C LYS A 3 14.58 -27.83 29.82
N ARG A 4 13.43 -27.39 29.30
CA ARG A 4 13.13 -27.37 27.85
C ARG A 4 13.60 -26.08 27.11
N ASN A 5 14.08 -25.05 27.83
CA ASN A 5 14.47 -23.77 27.23
C ASN A 5 15.96 -23.59 26.92
N LEU A 6 16.84 -24.49 27.38
CA LEU A 6 18.28 -24.41 27.07
C LEU A 6 18.63 -24.73 25.61
N PRO A 7 18.05 -25.76 24.96
CA PRO A 7 18.35 -26.06 23.56
C PRO A 7 17.93 -24.92 22.61
N ARG A 8 16.83 -24.22 22.91
CA ARG A 8 16.32 -23.06 22.14
C ARG A 8 17.28 -21.88 22.13
N LYS A 9 17.93 -21.57 23.27
CA LYS A 9 18.91 -20.48 23.34
C LYS A 9 20.21 -20.80 22.58
N LEU A 10 20.63 -22.06 22.56
CA LEU A 10 21.82 -22.48 21.80
C LEU A 10 21.60 -22.43 20.27
N ASN A 11 20.44 -22.89 19.81
CA ASN A 11 20.12 -22.89 18.38
C ASN A 11 19.95 -21.46 17.83
N CYS A 12 19.39 -20.54 18.62
CA CYS A 12 19.29 -19.13 18.24
C CYS A 12 20.67 -18.46 18.10
N LYS A 13 21.64 -18.80 18.97
CA LYS A 13 23.03 -18.29 18.86
C LYS A 13 23.76 -18.81 17.63
N LYS A 14 23.58 -20.10 17.27
CA LYS A 14 24.17 -20.67 16.05
C LYS A 14 23.59 -20.01 14.78
N ALA A 15 22.28 -19.78 14.74
CA ALA A 15 21.63 -19.08 13.64
C ALA A 15 22.10 -17.62 13.50
N LEU A 16 22.31 -16.92 14.63
CA LEU A 16 22.83 -15.55 14.63
C LEU A 16 24.25 -15.49 14.03
N LYS A 17 25.16 -16.37 14.48
CA LYS A 17 26.53 -16.45 13.94
C LYS A 17 26.57 -16.77 12.44
N LYS A 18 25.67 -17.64 11.96
CA LYS A 18 25.56 -17.95 10.52
C LYS A 18 25.10 -16.73 9.70
N ARG A 19 24.20 -15.91 10.26
CA ARG A 19 23.73 -14.66 9.63
C ARG A 19 24.81 -13.58 9.61
N GLU A 20 25.58 -13.43 10.70
CA GLU A 20 26.72 -12.52 10.75
C GLU A 20 27.78 -12.91 9.72
N LYS A 21 28.14 -14.19 9.63
CA LYS A 21 29.08 -14.68 8.61
C LYS A 21 28.62 -14.35 7.18
N LYS A 22 27.35 -14.63 6.85
CA LYS A 22 26.77 -14.31 5.53
C LYS A 22 26.73 -12.80 5.25
N ARG A 23 26.56 -11.98 6.28
CA ARG A 23 26.59 -10.51 6.17
C ARG A 23 28.01 -10.01 5.85
N GLU A 24 29.03 -10.55 6.51
CA GLU A 24 30.43 -10.21 6.23
C GLU A 24 30.87 -10.69 4.84
N GLU A 25 30.44 -11.87 4.39
CA GLU A 25 30.68 -12.36 3.02
C GLU A 25 30.09 -11.42 1.95
N ARG A 26 28.87 -10.92 2.16
CA ARG A 26 28.24 -9.94 1.25
C ARG A 26 28.96 -8.60 1.23
N LYS A 27 29.44 -8.12 2.38
CA LYS A 27 30.25 -6.90 2.45
C LYS A 27 31.56 -7.07 1.67
N ALA A 28 32.27 -8.19 1.89
CA ALA A 28 33.50 -8.50 1.19
C ALA A 28 33.29 -8.60 -0.33
N GLN A 29 32.19 -9.22 -0.78
CA GLN A 29 31.85 -9.28 -2.21
C GLN A 29 31.57 -7.90 -2.81
N THR A 30 30.85 -7.05 -2.08
CA THR A 30 30.56 -5.67 -2.49
C THR A 30 31.83 -4.83 -2.58
N GLN A 31 32.74 -5.01 -1.61
CA GLN A 31 34.03 -4.33 -1.59
C GLN A 31 34.90 -4.76 -2.77
N ARG A 32 35.02 -6.07 -3.05
CA ARG A 32 35.75 -6.58 -4.23
C ARG A 32 35.19 -6.05 -5.55
N ALA A 33 33.86 -5.96 -5.68
CA ALA A 33 33.22 -5.40 -6.86
C ALA A 33 33.52 -3.89 -7.01
N THR A 34 33.61 -3.17 -5.89
CA THR A 34 33.95 -1.75 -5.87
C THR A 34 35.42 -1.53 -6.25
N GLU A 35 36.33 -2.33 -5.68
CA GLU A 35 37.76 -2.32 -6.00
C GLU A 35 38.00 -2.67 -7.48
N ALA A 36 37.30 -3.66 -8.03
CA ALA A 36 37.39 -4.02 -9.45
C ALA A 36 36.91 -2.87 -10.38
N ARG A 37 35.87 -2.13 -9.98
CA ARG A 37 35.41 -0.94 -10.72
C ARG A 37 36.42 0.21 -10.63
N LEU A 38 37.02 0.41 -9.46
CA LEU A 38 38.06 1.43 -9.27
C LEU A 38 39.29 1.10 -10.12
N ALA A 39 39.73 -0.16 -10.10
CA ALA A 39 40.87 -0.65 -10.89
C ALA A 39 40.65 -0.48 -12.40
N LYS A 40 39.43 -0.74 -12.90
CA LYS A 40 39.08 -0.46 -14.30
C LYS A 40 39.10 1.03 -14.64
N LYS A 41 38.78 1.90 -13.68
CA LYS A 41 38.75 3.35 -13.88
C LYS A 41 40.15 3.98 -13.81
N THR A 42 41.08 3.34 -13.10
CA THR A 42 42.48 3.75 -12.99
C THR A 42 43.39 3.08 -14.03
N ALA A 43 42.90 2.07 -14.76
CA ALA A 43 43.64 1.49 -15.85
C ALA A 43 43.87 2.56 -16.94
N PRO A 44 45.12 2.78 -17.39
CA PRO A 44 45.38 3.70 -18.48
C PRO A 44 44.61 3.24 -19.73
N PRO A 45 44.06 4.17 -20.53
CA PRO A 45 43.41 3.80 -21.77
C PRO A 45 44.39 3.00 -22.64
N PRO A 46 43.92 1.93 -23.32
CA PRO A 46 44.79 1.12 -24.16
C PRO A 46 45.46 2.03 -25.19
N ASN A 47 46.78 1.93 -25.30
CA ASN A 47 47.58 2.70 -26.24
C ASN A 47 47.12 2.32 -27.67
N PRO A 48 46.55 3.27 -28.45
CA PRO A 48 46.06 2.97 -29.80
C PRO A 48 47.18 2.60 -30.79
N ASN A 49 48.46 2.73 -30.40
CA ASN A 49 49.61 2.43 -31.24
C ASN A 49 50.40 1.19 -30.80
N ALA A 50 49.87 0.33 -29.92
CA ALA A 50 50.52 -0.93 -29.60
C ALA A 50 50.32 -1.93 -30.76
N GLU A 51 51.32 -2.00 -31.65
CA GLU A 51 51.39 -3.00 -32.71
C GLU A 51 51.30 -4.41 -32.13
N THR A 52 50.31 -5.16 -32.62
CA THR A 52 50.10 -6.57 -32.30
C THR A 52 51.29 -7.39 -32.79
N PRO A 53 51.90 -8.26 -31.97
CA PRO A 53 52.94 -9.17 -32.46
C PRO A 53 52.34 -10.16 -33.47
N GLN A 54 52.85 -10.14 -34.69
CA GLN A 54 52.61 -11.17 -35.70
C GLN A 54 53.07 -12.52 -35.13
N GLN A 55 52.14 -13.47 -35.03
CA GLN A 55 52.47 -14.89 -34.93
C GLN A 55 52.43 -15.47 -36.34
N ASP A 56 53.58 -16.00 -36.76
CA ASP A 56 53.77 -16.79 -37.97
C ASP A 56 52.95 -18.08 -37.90
N GLU A 57 51.98 -18.25 -38.80
CA GLU A 57 51.53 -19.57 -39.21
C GLU A 57 51.53 -19.68 -40.75
N ALA A 58 52.14 -20.77 -41.21
CA ALA A 58 52.45 -21.07 -42.59
C ALA A 58 51.26 -21.70 -43.33
N GLY A 59 50.72 -20.98 -44.32
CA GLY A 59 50.11 -21.45 -45.59
C GLY A 59 48.99 -22.52 -45.59
N PRO A 60 48.40 -22.85 -46.77
CA PRO A 60 48.66 -22.30 -48.10
C PRO A 60 47.41 -21.70 -48.81
N SER A 61 47.69 -20.68 -49.62
CA SER A 61 47.19 -20.46 -50.99
C SER A 61 45.74 -20.84 -51.34
N THR A 62 44.90 -19.84 -51.66
CA THR A 62 44.38 -19.67 -53.04
C THR A 62 43.76 -18.30 -53.26
N SER A 63 44.00 -17.79 -54.46
CA SER A 63 43.71 -16.49 -55.04
C SER A 63 42.25 -16.29 -55.48
N ALA A 64 41.70 -15.09 -55.33
CA ALA A 64 41.02 -14.33 -56.39
C ALA A 64 40.68 -12.90 -55.90
N ALA A 65 40.89 -11.93 -56.78
CA ALA A 65 40.72 -10.48 -56.59
C ALA A 65 39.32 -10.01 -57.10
N PRO A 66 38.98 -8.70 -57.13
CA PRO A 66 37.72 -8.18 -56.62
C PRO A 66 36.74 -7.73 -57.71
N THR A 67 35.50 -7.41 -57.32
CA THR A 67 34.57 -6.65 -58.17
C THR A 67 33.92 -5.56 -57.32
N GLU A 68 34.13 -4.32 -57.74
CA GLU A 68 33.45 -3.11 -57.30
C GLU A 68 31.98 -3.13 -57.77
N GLU A 69 31.03 -2.77 -56.90
CA GLU A 69 29.69 -2.30 -57.28
C GLU A 69 29.19 -1.42 -56.12
N ALA A 70 29.22 -0.09 -56.28
CA ALA A 70 28.15 0.77 -56.81
C ALA A 70 27.03 1.00 -55.79
N MET A 71 27.03 2.23 -55.22
CA MET A 71 25.94 2.79 -54.41
C MET A 71 24.70 3.01 -55.28
N GLU A 72 23.58 2.37 -54.93
CA GLU A 72 22.26 2.76 -55.43
C GLU A 72 21.59 3.80 -54.50
N PRO A 73 20.88 4.81 -55.08
CA PRO A 73 20.12 5.80 -54.32
C PRO A 73 18.76 5.27 -53.83
N PRO A 74 18.18 5.88 -52.78
CA PRO A 74 16.93 5.41 -52.19
C PRO A 74 15.69 5.64 -53.09
N PRO A 75 14.65 4.79 -52.97
CA PRO A 75 13.46 4.85 -53.81
C PRO A 75 12.53 6.03 -53.45
N PRO A 76 11.71 6.49 -54.40
CA PRO A 76 10.83 7.65 -54.24
C PRO A 76 9.59 7.34 -53.39
N THR A 77 9.14 8.39 -52.71
CA THR A 77 7.96 8.45 -51.83
C THR A 77 6.66 8.14 -52.60
N PRO A 78 5.75 7.28 -52.09
CA PRO A 78 4.45 7.09 -52.72
C PRO A 78 3.50 8.26 -52.37
N GLY A 79 2.83 8.77 -53.40
CA GLY A 79 1.83 9.83 -53.32
C GLY A 79 0.51 9.39 -52.65
N PRO A 80 -0.42 10.34 -52.44
CA PRO A 80 -1.62 10.13 -51.63
C PRO A 80 -2.64 9.22 -52.35
N VAL A 81 -3.12 8.22 -51.62
CA VAL A 81 -4.24 7.35 -51.99
C VAL A 81 -5.55 8.12 -51.81
N PRO A 82 -6.49 8.10 -52.77
CA PRO A 82 -7.78 8.75 -52.65
C PRO A 82 -8.71 7.96 -51.71
N THR A 83 -9.45 8.70 -50.89
CA THR A 83 -10.55 8.22 -50.04
C THR A 83 -11.68 7.63 -50.90
N PRO A 84 -12.22 6.43 -50.58
CA PRO A 84 -13.45 5.97 -51.21
C PRO A 84 -14.66 6.55 -50.49
N GLU A 85 -15.56 7.11 -51.31
CA GLU A 85 -16.94 7.46 -50.97
C GLU A 85 -17.67 6.21 -50.46
N MET A 86 -18.44 6.37 -49.38
CA MET A 86 -19.34 5.33 -48.89
C MET A 86 -20.69 5.48 -49.58
N ASP A 87 -21.05 4.50 -50.40
CA ASP A 87 -22.41 4.29 -50.89
C ASP A 87 -23.27 3.69 -49.78
N GLU A 88 -24.31 4.42 -49.39
CA GLU A 88 -25.48 3.92 -48.64
C GLU A 88 -26.38 3.15 -49.60
N GLU A 89 -26.22 1.84 -49.71
CA GLU A 89 -27.31 0.94 -50.14
C GLU A 89 -26.90 -0.53 -49.90
N LEU A 90 -27.48 -1.16 -48.87
CA LEU A 90 -27.97 -2.55 -48.94
C LEU A 90 -28.70 -2.92 -47.65
N LEU A 91 -30.02 -2.82 -47.77
CA LEU A 91 -31.06 -3.45 -46.96
C LEU A 91 -31.00 -4.98 -47.02
N GLU A 92 -31.48 -5.58 -45.93
CA GLU A 92 -32.15 -6.89 -45.87
C GLU A 92 -31.34 -8.16 -46.14
N PHE A 93 -30.82 -8.77 -45.05
CA PHE A 93 -30.84 -10.23 -44.91
C PHE A 93 -31.18 -10.64 -43.47
N GLY A 94 -32.41 -11.14 -43.30
CA GLY A 94 -32.90 -11.72 -42.06
C GLY A 94 -32.31 -13.11 -41.82
N PHE A 95 -31.66 -13.29 -40.67
CA PHE A 95 -31.29 -14.61 -40.14
C PHE A 95 -32.28 -15.03 -39.05
N SER A 96 -33.05 -16.07 -39.34
CA SER A 96 -33.87 -16.80 -38.37
C SER A 96 -32.99 -17.70 -37.51
N LEU A 97 -33.10 -17.58 -36.19
CA LEU A 97 -32.47 -18.48 -35.22
C LEU A 97 -33.36 -19.72 -34.99
N PRO A 98 -32.79 -20.93 -34.85
CA PRO A 98 -33.56 -22.14 -34.58
C PRO A 98 -34.00 -22.21 -33.11
N SER A 99 -35.30 -22.45 -32.92
CA SER A 99 -35.93 -22.76 -31.63
C SER A 99 -35.45 -24.09 -31.06
N THR A 100 -34.99 -24.09 -29.81
CA THR A 100 -34.72 -25.28 -29.01
C THR A 100 -36.01 -25.92 -28.46
N PRO A 101 -36.08 -27.26 -28.34
CA PRO A 101 -37.29 -27.96 -27.93
C PRO A 101 -37.48 -27.93 -26.40
N ALA A 102 -38.70 -27.66 -25.97
CA ALA A 102 -39.13 -27.74 -24.58
C ALA A 102 -39.30 -29.20 -24.13
N THR A 103 -38.70 -29.54 -23.00
CA THR A 103 -38.95 -30.78 -22.23
C THR A 103 -40.05 -30.51 -21.18
N PRO A 104 -40.95 -31.48 -20.90
CA PRO A 104 -42.09 -31.27 -20.01
C PRO A 104 -41.70 -31.42 -18.54
N ILE A 105 -42.15 -30.47 -17.72
CA ILE A 105 -42.03 -30.47 -16.26
C ILE A 105 -43.13 -31.36 -15.68
N GLY A 106 -42.73 -32.39 -14.95
CA GLY A 106 -43.61 -33.28 -14.21
C GLY A 106 -44.03 -32.71 -12.85
N ASP A 107 -45.21 -33.14 -12.42
CA ASP A 107 -45.97 -32.71 -11.25
C ASP A 107 -45.22 -32.77 -9.91
N LEU A 108 -45.31 -31.68 -9.13
CA LEU A 108 -44.91 -31.64 -7.72
C LEU A 108 -46.14 -31.47 -6.82
N VAL A 109 -46.27 -32.41 -5.90
CA VAL A 109 -47.30 -32.55 -4.85
C VAL A 109 -47.15 -31.46 -3.79
N PRO A 110 -48.23 -30.86 -3.25
CA PRO A 110 -48.14 -29.88 -2.17
C PRO A 110 -48.03 -30.53 -0.78
N PHE A 111 -47.13 -29.99 0.05
CA PHE A 111 -47.02 -30.30 1.48
C PHE A 111 -47.99 -29.44 2.32
N PRO A 112 -48.57 -29.97 3.42
CA PRO A 112 -49.50 -29.25 4.27
C PRO A 112 -48.79 -28.41 5.34
N SER A 113 -49.30 -27.20 5.57
CA SER A 113 -48.92 -26.28 6.64
C SER A 113 -49.81 -26.46 7.88
N THR A 114 -49.19 -26.72 9.04
CA THR A 114 -49.83 -26.67 10.35
C THR A 114 -49.40 -25.41 11.11
N PRO A 115 -50.32 -24.70 11.79
CA PRO A 115 -49.97 -23.52 12.59
C PRO A 115 -49.57 -23.89 14.02
N ILE A 116 -48.51 -23.24 14.53
CA ILE A 116 -48.01 -23.35 15.91
C ILE A 116 -48.63 -22.22 16.75
N ALA A 117 -49.19 -22.59 17.91
CA ALA A 117 -49.79 -21.67 18.90
C ALA A 117 -48.73 -20.88 19.69
N PRO A 118 -49.04 -19.66 20.19
CA PRO A 118 -48.12 -18.85 20.97
C PRO A 118 -48.05 -19.30 22.44
N MET A 119 -46.84 -19.39 22.98
CA MET A 119 -46.58 -19.61 24.40
C MET A 119 -46.50 -18.27 25.17
N ASP A 120 -47.17 -18.27 26.31
CA ASP A 120 -47.31 -17.21 27.30
C ASP A 120 -46.04 -17.11 28.18
N ILE A 121 -45.52 -15.90 28.40
CA ILE A 121 -44.32 -15.63 29.21
C ILE A 121 -44.72 -14.71 30.36
N GLY A 122 -44.78 -15.27 31.56
CA GLY A 122 -45.09 -14.55 32.80
C GLY A 122 -43.97 -13.60 33.25
N GLU A 123 -44.36 -12.42 33.72
CA GLU A 123 -43.51 -11.40 34.33
C GLU A 123 -43.01 -11.84 35.72
N MET A 124 -41.70 -11.73 35.97
CA MET A 124 -41.10 -11.76 37.31
C MET A 124 -40.46 -10.41 37.63
N THR A 125 -40.98 -9.72 38.65
CA THR A 125 -40.38 -8.52 39.24
C THR A 125 -39.21 -8.87 40.18
N PRO A 126 -38.08 -8.15 40.13
CA PRO A 126 -36.94 -8.37 41.05
C PRO A 126 -37.08 -7.62 42.39
N PRO A 127 -36.41 -8.08 43.46
CA PRO A 127 -36.50 -7.49 44.79
C PRO A 127 -35.60 -6.25 44.96
N PRO A 128 -35.88 -5.38 45.94
CA PRO A 128 -35.19 -4.10 46.09
C PRO A 128 -33.79 -4.26 46.71
N LEU A 129 -32.84 -3.52 46.15
CA LEU A 129 -31.45 -3.44 46.60
C LEU A 129 -31.32 -2.53 47.83
N VAL A 130 -30.65 -3.05 48.86
CA VAL A 130 -30.18 -2.28 50.02
C VAL A 130 -28.90 -1.55 49.64
N ILE A 131 -28.91 -0.21 49.74
CA ILE A 131 -27.75 0.65 49.48
C ILE A 131 -26.92 0.72 50.77
N ASP A 132 -25.66 0.30 50.70
CA ASP A 132 -24.67 0.32 51.80
C ASP A 132 -23.89 1.65 51.81
N ASP A 133 -23.61 2.16 53.00
CA ASP A 133 -23.06 3.48 53.38
C ASP A 133 -21.56 3.66 53.02
N ARG A 134 -21.11 3.04 51.93
CA ARG A 134 -19.72 3.09 51.44
C ARG A 134 -19.47 4.18 50.41
N SER A 135 -20.53 4.80 49.89
CA SER A 135 -20.48 5.82 48.83
C SER A 135 -19.79 7.11 49.29
N GLU A 136 -20.18 7.63 50.46
CA GLU A 136 -19.63 8.91 50.96
C GLU A 136 -18.13 8.84 51.23
N ARG A 137 -17.64 7.70 51.73
CA ARG A 137 -16.21 7.54 52.03
C ARG A 137 -15.34 7.39 50.78
N VAL A 138 -15.92 6.91 49.68
CA VAL A 138 -15.24 6.85 48.38
C VAL A 138 -15.17 8.23 47.75
N GLU A 139 -16.28 8.98 47.74
CA GLU A 139 -16.31 10.37 47.24
C GLU A 139 -15.34 11.28 48.00
N GLN A 140 -15.22 11.14 49.32
CA GLN A 140 -14.26 11.91 50.12
C GLN A 140 -12.80 11.60 49.75
N LEU A 141 -12.48 10.33 49.48
CA LEU A 141 -11.13 9.91 49.08
C LEU A 141 -10.81 10.34 47.64
N GLU A 142 -11.79 10.33 46.74
CA GLU A 142 -11.64 10.81 45.37
C GLU A 142 -11.37 12.32 45.32
N MET A 143 -12.06 13.09 46.15
CA MET A 143 -11.86 14.53 46.26
C MET A 143 -10.47 14.86 46.86
N GLU A 144 -10.00 14.11 47.87
CA GLU A 144 -8.64 14.26 48.40
C GLU A 144 -7.53 13.84 47.40
N LEU A 145 -7.80 12.85 46.55
CA LEU A 145 -6.87 12.43 45.49
C LEU A 145 -6.75 13.49 44.40
N LYS A 146 -7.88 14.06 43.98
CA LYS A 146 -7.93 15.12 42.98
C LYS A 146 -7.17 16.38 43.40
N ASP A 147 -7.41 16.87 44.62
CA ASP A 147 -6.72 18.06 45.15
C ASP A 147 -5.19 17.85 45.26
N ARG A 148 -4.77 16.61 45.52
CA ARG A 148 -3.34 16.24 45.55
C ARG A 148 -2.73 16.10 44.15
N ASP A 149 -3.46 15.60 43.17
CA ASP A 149 -3.00 15.53 41.78
C ASP A 149 -2.87 16.93 41.16
N ASP A 150 -3.80 17.82 41.45
CA ASP A 150 -3.73 19.23 41.06
C ASP A 150 -2.49 19.90 41.69
N THR A 151 -2.20 19.60 42.96
CA THR A 151 -0.98 20.06 43.64
C THR A 151 0.29 19.50 42.99
N ILE A 152 0.30 18.22 42.60
CA ILE A 152 1.45 17.60 41.92
C ILE A 152 1.65 18.20 40.52
N GLN A 153 0.57 18.46 39.78
CA GLN A 153 0.61 19.06 38.45
C GLN A 153 1.14 20.49 38.52
N PHE A 154 0.66 21.29 39.48
CA PHE A 154 1.17 22.63 39.76
C PHE A 154 2.68 22.61 40.07
N LEU A 155 3.14 21.69 40.93
CA LEU A 155 4.57 21.57 41.25
C LEU A 155 5.41 21.13 40.04
N ARG A 156 4.90 20.24 39.17
CA ARG A 156 5.59 19.85 37.93
C ARG A 156 5.72 21.02 36.95
N GLU A 157 4.70 21.87 36.86
CA GLU A 157 4.73 23.06 36.04
C GLU A 157 5.73 24.11 36.56
N GLN A 158 5.77 24.32 37.88
CA GLN A 158 6.80 25.15 38.52
C GLN A 158 8.23 24.64 38.22
N VAL A 159 8.46 23.33 38.24
CA VAL A 159 9.76 22.74 37.89
C VAL A 159 10.09 22.96 36.41
N ARG A 160 9.12 22.75 35.49
CA ARG A 160 9.31 23.00 34.06
C ARG A 160 9.65 24.46 33.75
N ASN A 161 8.93 25.40 34.36
CA ASN A 161 9.18 26.83 34.19
C ASN A 161 10.55 27.23 34.74
N ARG A 162 10.97 26.63 35.87
CA ARG A 162 12.30 26.84 36.43
C ARG A 162 13.41 26.31 35.54
N ASP A 163 13.26 25.09 35.00
CA ASP A 163 14.25 24.49 34.10
C ASP A 163 14.37 25.30 32.80
N ALA A 164 13.26 25.79 32.26
CA ALA A 164 13.25 26.68 31.10
C ALA A 164 14.01 27.99 31.37
N LEU A 165 13.82 28.60 32.55
CA LEU A 165 14.53 29.81 32.96
C LEU A 165 16.04 29.55 33.09
N ILE A 166 16.45 28.42 33.70
CA ILE A 166 17.87 28.03 33.81
C ILE A 166 18.49 27.84 32.42
N THR A 167 17.77 27.21 31.49
CA THR A 167 18.25 27.03 30.11
C THR A 167 18.42 28.38 29.41
N ALA A 168 17.50 29.33 29.59
CA ALA A 168 17.62 30.67 29.03
C ALA A 168 18.82 31.44 29.60
N LEU A 169 19.03 31.38 30.93
CA LEU A 169 20.17 32.02 31.59
C LEU A 169 21.52 31.42 31.16
N ARG A 170 21.59 30.10 30.91
CA ARG A 170 22.80 29.46 30.37
C ARG A 170 23.12 29.93 28.95
N ARG A 171 22.13 30.06 28.08
CA ARG A 171 22.33 30.61 26.73
C ARG A 171 22.82 32.05 26.77
N GLN A 172 22.28 32.88 27.67
CA GLN A 172 22.79 34.23 27.87
C GLN A 172 24.24 34.23 28.37
N LEU A 173 24.59 33.34 29.29
CA LEU A 173 25.98 33.20 29.77
C LEU A 173 26.94 32.80 28.64
N GLU A 174 26.53 31.86 27.78
CA GLU A 174 27.30 31.44 26.60
C GLU A 174 27.50 32.58 25.60
N GLN A 175 26.48 33.43 25.40
CA GLN A 175 26.56 34.62 24.55
C GLN A 175 27.45 35.72 25.13
N CYS A 176 27.58 35.79 26.46
CA CYS A 176 28.47 36.73 27.13
C CYS A 176 29.94 36.26 27.22
N ALA A 177 30.24 35.01 26.85
CA ALA A 177 31.61 34.49 26.88
C ALA A 177 32.42 35.07 25.71
N PRO A 178 33.53 35.82 25.97
CA PRO A 178 34.34 36.34 24.88
C PRO A 178 35.04 35.21 24.13
N PRO A 179 35.25 35.34 22.80
CA PRO A 179 36.02 34.36 22.04
C PRO A 179 37.46 34.26 22.60
N PRO A 180 38.07 33.07 22.58
CA PRO A 180 39.32 32.77 23.29
C PRO A 180 40.56 33.57 22.82
N THR A 181 40.43 34.40 21.78
CA THR A 181 41.53 35.16 21.16
C THR A 181 41.52 36.67 21.45
N ALA A 182 40.55 37.20 22.20
CA ALA A 182 40.42 38.64 22.40
C ALA A 182 41.29 39.18 23.56
N THR A 183 42.27 40.04 23.24
CA THR A 183 43.12 40.77 24.22
C THR A 183 42.28 41.66 25.17
N PRO A 184 42.71 41.86 26.43
CA PRO A 184 41.88 42.51 27.44
C PRO A 184 41.87 44.03 27.27
N THR A 185 40.72 44.60 26.90
CA THR A 185 40.45 46.05 26.94
C THR A 185 39.54 46.39 28.14
N THR A 186 39.62 47.64 28.60
CA THR A 186 39.00 48.18 29.83
C THR A 186 37.46 48.21 29.82
N SER A 187 36.81 47.88 28.70
CA SER A 187 35.34 47.71 28.59
C SER A 187 34.82 46.37 29.13
N LYS A 188 35.69 45.44 29.55
CA LYS A 188 35.32 44.05 29.94
C LYS A 188 34.76 43.91 31.36
N THR A 189 34.78 44.97 32.18
CA THR A 189 34.36 44.91 33.59
C THR A 189 32.85 44.69 33.75
N HIS A 190 32.02 45.27 32.86
CA HIS A 190 30.57 45.19 33.00
C HIS A 190 30.01 43.83 32.54
N SER A 191 30.50 43.30 31.41
CA SER A 191 30.07 41.98 30.90
C SER A 191 30.52 40.85 31.84
N ARG A 192 31.70 41.00 32.46
CA ARG A 192 32.18 40.04 33.45
C ARG A 192 31.33 40.05 34.73
N ARG A 193 30.93 41.25 35.20
CA ARG A 193 30.03 41.40 36.35
C ARG A 193 28.65 40.79 36.09
N ASN A 194 28.09 41.00 34.89
CA ASN A 194 26.81 40.38 34.51
C ASN A 194 26.91 38.86 34.42
N ALA A 195 28.01 38.31 33.87
CA ALA A 195 28.23 36.87 33.81
C ALA A 195 28.41 36.25 35.21
N GLU A 196 29.12 36.94 36.11
CA GLU A 196 29.27 36.53 37.51
C GLU A 196 27.94 36.58 38.28
N GLU A 197 27.09 37.59 38.04
CA GLU A 197 25.74 37.67 38.62
C GLU A 197 24.84 36.53 38.12
N ILE A 198 24.80 36.27 36.81
CA ILE A 198 24.02 35.15 36.23
C ILE A 198 24.50 33.80 36.78
N ALA A 199 25.82 33.60 36.85
CA ALA A 199 26.40 32.38 37.42
C ALA A 199 26.05 32.22 38.92
N THR A 200 26.01 33.33 39.66
CA THR A 200 25.62 33.33 41.08
C THR A 200 24.14 32.97 41.26
N VAL A 201 23.25 33.45 40.38
CA VAL A 201 21.82 33.07 40.38
C VAL A 201 21.64 31.58 40.09
N ILE A 202 22.32 31.04 39.08
CA ILE A 202 22.29 29.60 38.75
C ILE A 202 22.82 28.74 39.92
N ASN A 203 23.88 29.19 40.60
CA ASN A 203 24.46 28.47 41.73
C ASN A 203 23.63 28.59 43.03
N ARG A 204 22.96 29.73 43.28
CA ARG A 204 21.99 29.87 44.38
C ARG A 204 20.75 29.00 44.18
N ASP A 205 20.36 28.70 42.94
CA ASP A 205 19.21 27.81 42.69
C ASP A 205 19.56 26.32 42.88
N ARG A 206 20.84 25.94 42.69
CA ARG A 206 21.35 24.61 43.07
C ARG A 206 21.27 24.33 44.57
N SER A 207 21.32 25.35 45.43
CA SER A 207 21.20 25.20 46.89
C SER A 207 19.76 25.20 47.40
N ARG A 208 18.76 25.54 46.57
CA ARG A 208 17.34 25.39 46.89
C ARG A 208 16.84 24.01 46.47
N SER A 209 17.26 22.99 47.23
CA SER A 209 16.82 21.60 47.16
C SER A 209 15.43 21.35 47.79
N ALA A 210 14.82 22.38 48.39
CA ALA A 210 13.57 22.28 49.16
C ALA A 210 12.37 21.78 48.35
N SER A 211 12.21 22.18 47.08
CA SER A 211 11.08 21.74 46.24
C SER A 211 11.20 20.28 45.81
N ARG A 212 12.43 19.81 45.58
CA ARG A 212 12.72 18.42 45.22
C ARG A 212 12.59 17.50 46.44
N ALA A 213 13.06 17.96 47.60
CA ALA A 213 12.88 17.28 48.88
C ALA A 213 11.40 17.21 49.31
N SER A 214 10.61 18.26 49.04
CA SER A 214 9.17 18.27 49.30
C SER A 214 8.42 17.29 48.39
N LEU A 215 8.76 17.23 47.09
CA LEU A 215 8.24 16.23 46.15
C LEU A 215 8.62 14.80 46.56
N GLU A 216 9.85 14.57 47.00
CA GLU A 216 10.27 13.26 47.50
C GLU A 216 9.56 12.89 48.81
N ARG A 217 9.35 13.85 49.72
CA ARG A 217 8.61 13.63 50.97
C ARG A 217 7.16 13.27 50.69
N ILE A 218 6.45 14.04 49.86
CA ILE A 218 5.07 13.76 49.44
C ILE A 218 5.00 12.39 48.75
N SER A 219 5.93 12.08 47.84
CA SER A 219 5.99 10.79 47.15
C SER A 219 6.26 9.60 48.10
N ARG A 220 6.98 9.83 49.22
CA ARG A 220 7.25 8.81 50.25
C ARG A 220 6.05 8.62 51.17
N GLU A 221 5.34 9.69 51.51
CA GLU A 221 4.11 9.68 52.31
C GLU A 221 2.97 8.97 51.58
N VAL A 222 2.81 9.23 50.28
CA VAL A 222 1.87 8.50 49.41
C VAL A 222 2.23 7.02 49.38
N ARG A 223 3.50 6.66 49.14
CA ARG A 223 3.94 5.25 49.13
C ARG A 223 3.72 4.54 50.48
N HIS A 224 3.93 5.22 51.60
CA HIS A 224 3.72 4.64 52.93
C HIS A 224 2.23 4.47 53.26
N LYS A 225 1.36 5.41 52.84
CA LYS A 225 -0.10 5.29 53.01
C LYS A 225 -0.70 4.18 52.14
N PHE A 226 -0.12 3.93 50.96
CA PHE A 226 -0.55 2.84 50.07
C PHE A 226 0.15 1.49 50.32
N ALA A 227 1.18 1.43 51.18
CA ALA A 227 1.88 0.17 51.49
C ALA A 227 1.01 -0.86 52.24
N HIS A 228 -0.05 -0.40 52.91
CA HIS A 228 -1.06 -1.26 53.55
C HIS A 228 -2.35 -1.38 52.74
N TYR A 229 -2.46 -0.66 51.63
CA TYR A 229 -3.58 -0.80 50.71
C TYR A 229 -3.30 -1.99 49.82
N THR A 230 -3.81 -3.15 50.22
CA THR A 230 -3.94 -4.28 49.28
C THR A 230 -5.12 -3.88 48.39
N PRO A 231 -4.93 -3.50 47.11
CA PRO A 231 -6.06 -3.24 46.26
C PRO A 231 -6.94 -4.50 46.29
N PRO A 232 -8.28 -4.37 46.37
CA PRO A 232 -9.14 -5.53 46.17
C PRO A 232 -8.68 -6.21 44.88
N PRO A 233 -8.56 -7.54 44.84
CA PRO A 233 -8.01 -8.23 43.69
C PRO A 233 -8.75 -7.74 42.45
N ARG A 234 -8.08 -6.92 41.62
CA ARG A 234 -8.56 -6.58 40.28
C ARG A 234 -8.97 -7.90 39.65
N LYS A 235 -10.09 -7.95 38.94
CA LYS A 235 -10.65 -9.16 38.29
C LYS A 235 -9.67 -9.75 37.23
N ALA A 236 -8.45 -10.13 37.59
CA ALA A 236 -7.43 -10.75 36.75
C ALA A 236 -7.96 -12.06 36.15
N ASN A 237 -8.91 -12.71 36.83
CA ASN A 237 -9.62 -13.87 36.33
C ASN A 237 -10.55 -13.56 35.13
N SER A 238 -11.12 -12.36 35.02
CA SER A 238 -12.02 -12.02 33.90
C SER A 238 -11.25 -11.89 32.57
N ASN A 239 -10.13 -11.18 32.59
CA ASN A 239 -9.25 -11.04 31.42
C ASN A 239 -8.55 -12.35 31.05
N ALA A 240 -8.15 -13.18 32.02
CA ALA A 240 -7.56 -14.49 31.73
C ALA A 240 -8.59 -15.46 31.12
N LYS A 241 -9.82 -15.49 31.66
CA LYS A 241 -10.91 -16.32 31.15
C LYS A 241 -11.36 -15.88 29.75
N MET A 242 -11.45 -14.58 29.51
CA MET A 242 -11.79 -14.05 28.19
C MET A 242 -10.70 -14.37 27.15
N LYS A 243 -9.40 -14.20 27.51
CA LYS A 243 -8.28 -14.61 26.64
C LYS A 243 -8.30 -16.11 26.34
N GLN A 244 -8.64 -16.94 27.33
CA GLN A 244 -8.75 -18.38 27.14
C GLN A 244 -9.94 -18.75 26.23
N LEU A 245 -11.09 -18.10 26.41
CA LEU A 245 -12.27 -18.29 25.57
C LEU A 245 -11.98 -17.87 24.13
N MET A 246 -11.36 -16.71 23.92
CA MET A 246 -10.92 -16.25 22.59
C MET A 246 -9.97 -17.24 21.94
N LYS A 247 -8.98 -17.76 22.69
CA LYS A 247 -8.08 -18.82 22.19
C LYS A 247 -8.82 -20.08 21.77
N GLN A 248 -9.79 -20.53 22.56
CA GLN A 248 -10.60 -21.71 22.22
C GLN A 248 -11.48 -21.46 21.00
N MET A 249 -12.11 -20.29 20.91
CA MET A 249 -12.90 -19.89 19.75
C MET A 249 -12.04 -19.83 18.49
N VAL A 250 -10.89 -19.15 18.53
CA VAL A 250 -9.94 -19.07 17.41
C VAL A 250 -9.47 -20.47 17.01
N LEU A 251 -9.22 -21.37 17.96
CA LEU A 251 -8.82 -22.74 17.63
C LEU A 251 -9.94 -23.53 16.92
N VAL A 252 -11.18 -23.45 17.40
CA VAL A 252 -12.34 -24.11 16.77
C VAL A 252 -12.61 -23.52 15.40
N ILE A 253 -12.57 -22.20 15.27
CA ILE A 253 -12.72 -21.47 14.01
C ILE A 253 -11.63 -21.92 13.05
N LYS A 254 -10.37 -21.91 13.48
CA LYS A 254 -9.22 -22.36 12.68
C LYS A 254 -9.41 -23.80 12.20
N GLN A 255 -9.83 -24.73 13.06
CA GLN A 255 -10.09 -26.12 12.65
C GLN A 255 -11.19 -26.23 11.58
N LYS A 256 -12.31 -25.52 11.76
CA LYS A 256 -13.42 -25.53 10.79
C LYS A 256 -13.04 -24.87 9.47
N ILE A 257 -12.31 -23.77 9.53
CA ILE A 257 -11.84 -22.99 8.39
C ILE A 257 -10.76 -23.72 7.61
N CYS A 258 -9.72 -24.22 8.29
CA CYS A 258 -8.61 -24.92 7.64
C CYS A 258 -9.06 -26.22 6.96
N ALA A 259 -10.15 -26.85 7.43
CA ALA A 259 -10.74 -27.99 6.74
C ALA A 259 -11.35 -27.62 5.36
N LYS A 260 -11.71 -26.35 5.15
CA LYS A 260 -12.26 -25.83 3.89
C LYS A 260 -11.20 -25.20 3.00
N LEU A 261 -10.13 -24.68 3.60
CA LEU A 261 -9.00 -24.12 2.86
C LEU A 261 -8.01 -25.20 2.46
N ARG A 262 -7.88 -25.41 1.15
CA ARG A 262 -6.88 -26.31 0.59
C ARG A 262 -5.89 -25.51 -0.23
N TYR A 263 -4.64 -25.47 0.22
CA TYR A 263 -3.52 -24.90 -0.54
C TYR A 263 -2.61 -26.03 -1.03
N GLN A 264 -2.20 -25.94 -2.29
CA GLN A 264 -1.15 -26.76 -2.85
C GLN A 264 0.19 -26.05 -2.69
N LYS A 265 1.16 -26.76 -2.12
CA LYS A 265 2.55 -26.33 -2.04
C LYS A 265 3.18 -26.42 -3.43
N ILE A 266 3.82 -25.36 -3.89
CA ILE A 266 4.61 -25.31 -5.11
C ILE A 266 6.06 -25.04 -4.73
N GLU A 267 6.96 -25.96 -5.05
CA GLU A 267 8.39 -25.81 -4.78
C GLU A 267 9.13 -25.39 -6.06
N THR A 268 9.92 -24.32 -5.95
CA THR A 268 10.77 -23.84 -7.05
C THR A 268 12.17 -23.55 -6.55
N THR A 269 13.05 -23.17 -7.48
CA THR A 269 14.39 -22.67 -7.14
C THR A 269 14.37 -21.35 -6.37
N ALA A 270 13.29 -20.56 -6.49
CA ALA A 270 13.11 -19.31 -5.75
C ALA A 270 12.62 -19.53 -4.31
N GLY A 271 11.99 -20.68 -4.03
CA GLY A 271 11.52 -21.07 -2.71
C GLY A 271 10.18 -21.79 -2.75
N VAL A 272 9.46 -21.77 -1.63
CA VAL A 272 8.16 -22.44 -1.47
C VAL A 272 7.04 -21.43 -1.61
N GLY A 273 6.12 -21.67 -2.55
CA GLY A 273 4.85 -20.96 -2.68
C GLY A 273 3.65 -21.83 -2.36
N PHE A 274 2.48 -21.21 -2.23
CA PHE A 274 1.20 -21.87 -1.98
C PHE A 274 0.11 -21.27 -2.86
N VAL A 275 -0.76 -22.13 -3.39
CA VAL A 275 -1.88 -21.75 -4.28
C VAL A 275 -3.15 -22.44 -3.83
N CYS A 276 -4.26 -21.72 -3.77
CA CYS A 276 -5.54 -22.30 -3.41
C CYS A 276 -6.00 -23.29 -4.48
N ILE A 277 -6.35 -24.52 -4.07
CA ILE A 277 -6.76 -25.60 -4.96
C ILE A 277 -8.20 -25.43 -5.44
N ASP A 278 -9.04 -24.82 -4.59
CA ASP A 278 -10.49 -24.71 -4.80
C ASP A 278 -10.95 -23.31 -4.42
N VAL A 279 -10.66 -22.38 -5.33
CA VAL A 279 -10.91 -20.94 -5.15
C VAL A 279 -12.40 -20.71 -5.00
N LYS A 280 -13.23 -21.40 -5.80
CA LYS A 280 -14.69 -21.29 -5.75
C LYS A 280 -15.22 -21.64 -4.36
N ALA A 281 -14.87 -22.81 -3.81
CA ALA A 281 -15.36 -23.21 -2.50
C ALA A 281 -14.87 -22.26 -1.38
N ALA A 282 -13.65 -21.75 -1.48
CA ALA A 282 -13.12 -20.78 -0.53
C ALA A 282 -13.89 -19.45 -0.56
N LEU A 283 -14.20 -18.94 -1.76
CA LEU A 283 -14.97 -17.71 -1.94
C LEU A 283 -16.44 -17.89 -1.53
N GLU A 284 -17.09 -19.00 -1.88
CA GLU A 284 -18.46 -19.31 -1.45
C GLU A 284 -18.56 -19.41 0.09
N PHE A 285 -17.56 -20.00 0.74
CA PHE A 285 -17.50 -20.03 2.19
C PHE A 285 -17.44 -18.63 2.79
N ARG A 286 -16.56 -17.75 2.27
CA ARG A 286 -16.47 -16.35 2.71
C ARG A 286 -17.77 -15.59 2.48
N LEU A 287 -18.27 -15.62 1.25
CA LEU A 287 -19.48 -14.90 0.85
C LEU A 287 -20.73 -15.39 1.58
N SER A 288 -20.79 -16.67 1.99
CA SER A 288 -21.90 -17.17 2.81
C SER A 288 -21.97 -16.53 4.20
N SER A 289 -20.84 -16.03 4.69
CA SER A 289 -20.71 -15.32 5.97
C SER A 289 -20.90 -13.81 5.84
N ALA A 290 -20.65 -13.24 4.65
CA ALA A 290 -20.64 -11.79 4.39
C ALA A 290 -21.95 -11.22 3.82
N LYS A 291 -23.04 -12.00 3.76
CA LYS A 291 -24.22 -11.73 2.89
C LYS A 291 -24.78 -10.30 2.98
N ASP A 292 -24.80 -9.71 4.17
CA ASP A 292 -25.44 -8.42 4.41
C ASP A 292 -24.50 -7.22 4.13
N ASN A 293 -23.20 -7.47 3.90
CA ASN A 293 -22.18 -6.43 3.76
C ASN A 293 -21.66 -6.27 2.32
N LEU A 294 -22.15 -7.06 1.36
CA LEU A 294 -21.68 -7.07 -0.02
C LEU A 294 -22.38 -6.00 -0.86
N ILE A 295 -21.61 -5.19 -1.58
CA ILE A 295 -22.11 -4.29 -2.61
C ILE A 295 -22.32 -5.09 -3.89
N CYS A 296 -23.52 -4.98 -4.45
CA CYS A 296 -23.87 -5.54 -5.75
C CYS A 296 -24.35 -4.41 -6.66
N PHE A 297 -23.93 -4.43 -7.93
CA PHE A 297 -24.54 -3.58 -8.97
C PHE A 297 -25.27 -4.48 -9.95
N ASP A 298 -26.52 -4.14 -10.28
CA ASP A 298 -27.35 -4.93 -11.20
C ASP A 298 -27.41 -6.43 -10.83
N ASN A 299 -27.45 -6.71 -9.51
CA ASN A 299 -27.40 -8.06 -8.94
C ASN A 299 -26.06 -8.84 -9.16
N GLU A 300 -25.05 -8.20 -9.75
CA GLU A 300 -23.71 -8.75 -9.93
C GLU A 300 -22.83 -8.52 -8.69
N LEU A 301 -22.10 -9.56 -8.28
CA LEU A 301 -21.05 -9.47 -7.28
C LEU A 301 -19.81 -8.82 -7.88
N LEU A 302 -19.36 -7.72 -7.28
CA LEU A 302 -18.13 -7.06 -7.69
C LEU A 302 -16.93 -7.74 -7.05
N ILE A 303 -16.06 -8.32 -7.89
CA ILE A 303 -14.89 -9.06 -7.42
C ILE A 303 -13.65 -8.53 -8.12
N LYS A 304 -12.64 -8.15 -7.34
CA LYS A 304 -11.34 -7.72 -7.82
C LYS A 304 -10.35 -8.87 -7.69
N LEU A 305 -9.65 -9.21 -8.76
CA LEU A 305 -8.37 -9.90 -8.69
C LEU A 305 -7.26 -8.84 -8.64
N SER A 306 -6.35 -8.95 -7.69
CA SER A 306 -5.15 -8.14 -7.64
C SER A 306 -3.92 -8.95 -7.27
N GLY A 307 -2.77 -8.29 -7.34
CA GLY A 307 -1.52 -8.81 -6.86
C GLY A 307 -0.52 -7.70 -6.67
N ASP A 308 0.40 -7.93 -5.75
CA ASP A 308 1.53 -7.03 -5.51
C ASP A 308 2.74 -7.81 -5.00
N HIS A 309 3.92 -7.43 -5.49
CA HIS A 309 5.20 -7.91 -5.00
C HIS A 309 5.75 -6.97 -3.94
N GLY A 310 5.70 -7.42 -2.70
CA GLY A 310 6.23 -6.65 -1.58
C GLY A 310 6.73 -7.54 -0.47
N GLN A 311 7.89 -7.16 0.07
CA GLN A 311 8.55 -7.85 1.19
C GLN A 311 9.05 -9.26 0.83
N GLY A 312 9.48 -9.45 -0.42
CA GLY A 312 10.05 -10.71 -0.89
C GLY A 312 9.02 -11.74 -1.34
N PHE A 313 7.72 -11.43 -1.24
CA PHE A 313 6.64 -12.30 -1.69
C PHE A 313 5.72 -11.53 -2.64
N THR A 314 5.28 -12.20 -3.69
CA THR A 314 4.08 -11.80 -4.43
C THR A 314 2.89 -12.48 -3.78
N LYS A 315 1.83 -11.72 -3.52
CA LYS A 315 0.52 -12.27 -3.16
C LYS A 315 -0.45 -11.99 -4.29
N LEU A 316 -1.22 -13.00 -4.68
CA LEU A 316 -2.36 -12.87 -5.55
C LEU A 316 -3.60 -12.89 -4.67
N THR A 317 -4.39 -11.83 -4.75
CA THR A 317 -5.50 -11.55 -3.84
C THR A 317 -6.81 -11.43 -4.60
N ILE A 318 -7.89 -11.85 -3.96
CA ILE A 318 -9.26 -11.66 -4.42
C ILE A 318 -10.00 -10.86 -3.35
N SER A 319 -10.57 -9.71 -3.70
CA SER A 319 -11.35 -8.89 -2.77
C SER A 319 -12.75 -8.63 -3.31
N PHE A 320 -13.69 -8.36 -2.41
CA PHE A 320 -15.08 -8.09 -2.75
C PHE A 320 -15.42 -6.61 -2.57
N GLY A 321 -16.38 -6.12 -3.33
CA GLY A 321 -17.05 -4.87 -3.00
C GLY A 321 -17.86 -5.05 -1.70
N GLN A 322 -17.45 -4.41 -0.62
CA GLN A 322 -18.10 -4.38 0.69
C GLN A 322 -18.49 -2.96 1.10
N ALA A 323 -19.58 -2.77 1.82
CA ALA A 323 -20.05 -1.42 2.19
C ALA A 323 -19.08 -0.64 3.08
N LEU A 324 -18.38 -1.30 4.01
CA LEU A 324 -17.67 -0.60 5.09
C LEU A 324 -16.14 -0.76 5.08
N GLN A 325 -15.59 -1.83 4.50
CA GLN A 325 -14.19 -2.21 4.72
C GLN A 325 -13.43 -2.65 3.46
N ASN A 326 -13.73 -2.06 2.31
CA ASN A 326 -13.09 -2.39 1.03
C ASN A 326 -11.56 -2.38 1.07
N ASN A 327 -11.00 -1.35 1.71
CA ASN A 327 -9.56 -1.11 1.76
C ASN A 327 -8.88 -1.78 2.96
N SER A 328 -9.57 -2.64 3.71
CA SER A 328 -8.93 -3.43 4.77
C SER A 328 -8.13 -4.58 4.15
N ALA A 329 -6.97 -4.88 4.74
CA ALA A 329 -6.23 -6.11 4.44
C ALA A 329 -7.12 -7.35 4.63
N SER A 330 -8.02 -7.32 5.61
CA SER A 330 -8.95 -8.41 5.93
C SER A 330 -10.05 -8.61 4.88
N ASN A 331 -10.24 -7.69 3.92
CA ASN A 331 -11.13 -7.94 2.79
C ASN A 331 -10.48 -8.83 1.71
N HIS A 332 -9.14 -8.88 1.67
CA HIS A 332 -8.38 -9.56 0.62
C HIS A 332 -8.19 -11.03 0.96
N PHE A 333 -8.77 -11.94 0.18
CA PHE A 333 -8.47 -13.38 0.23
C PHE A 333 -7.18 -13.66 -0.54
N ILE A 334 -6.19 -14.31 0.07
CA ILE A 334 -4.93 -14.65 -0.62
C ILE A 334 -5.14 -15.95 -1.42
N ALA A 335 -5.37 -15.84 -2.72
CA ALA A 335 -5.50 -17.00 -3.61
C ALA A 335 -4.17 -17.70 -3.87
N ALA A 336 -3.06 -16.95 -3.89
CA ALA A 336 -1.72 -17.51 -3.96
C ALA A 336 -0.67 -16.62 -3.30
N VAL A 337 0.41 -17.21 -2.83
CA VAL A 337 1.58 -16.50 -2.30
C VAL A 337 2.86 -17.23 -2.67
N PHE A 338 3.87 -16.50 -3.17
CA PHE A 338 5.13 -17.12 -3.59
C PHE A 338 6.34 -16.16 -3.47
N PRO A 339 7.55 -16.67 -3.21
CA PRO A 339 8.75 -15.88 -2.93
C PRO A 339 9.48 -15.44 -4.22
N ALA A 340 8.72 -14.99 -5.22
CA ALA A 340 9.28 -14.47 -6.47
C ALA A 340 8.61 -13.15 -6.81
N LYS A 341 9.20 -12.41 -7.76
CA LYS A 341 8.57 -11.20 -8.33
C LYS A 341 7.35 -11.58 -9.16
N ASP A 342 6.42 -10.67 -9.29
CA ASP A 342 5.22 -10.68 -10.11
C ASP A 342 5.52 -10.54 -11.63
N THR A 343 6.60 -11.17 -12.10
CA THR A 343 6.87 -11.23 -13.54
C THR A 343 5.88 -12.18 -14.21
N ARG A 344 5.64 -11.96 -15.51
CA ARG A 344 4.77 -12.81 -16.33
C ARG A 344 5.04 -14.29 -16.13
N GLU A 345 6.30 -14.71 -16.23
CA GLU A 345 6.70 -16.11 -16.15
C GLU A 345 6.37 -16.72 -14.78
N ASN A 346 6.54 -15.95 -13.71
CA ASN A 346 6.18 -16.41 -12.36
C ASN A 346 4.65 -16.46 -12.19
N LEU A 347 3.92 -15.50 -12.74
CA LEU A 347 2.44 -15.50 -12.70
C LEU A 347 1.86 -16.69 -13.48
N GLU A 348 2.40 -17.01 -14.66
CA GLU A 348 2.02 -18.20 -15.42
C GLU A 348 2.33 -19.48 -14.64
N HIS A 349 3.53 -19.57 -14.05
CA HIS A 349 3.96 -20.76 -13.32
C HIS A 349 3.17 -21.00 -12.04
N TYR A 350 3.13 -20.01 -11.13
CA TYR A 350 2.44 -20.16 -9.85
C TYR A 350 0.92 -20.07 -9.99
N GLY A 351 0.41 -19.35 -10.99
CA GLY A 351 -1.03 -19.22 -11.20
C GLY A 351 -1.64 -20.28 -12.12
N ALA A 352 -0.86 -21.26 -12.61
CA ALA A 352 -1.34 -22.30 -13.53
C ALA A 352 -2.61 -23.03 -13.05
N LEU A 353 -2.77 -23.21 -11.73
CA LEU A 353 -3.96 -23.81 -11.13
C LEU A 353 -5.08 -22.81 -10.88
N LEU A 354 -4.74 -21.53 -10.71
CA LEU A 354 -5.65 -20.44 -10.34
C LEU A 354 -6.42 -19.91 -11.55
N TRP A 355 -5.73 -19.65 -12.67
CA TRP A 355 -6.33 -18.97 -13.82
C TRP A 355 -7.52 -19.71 -14.44
N PRO A 356 -7.45 -21.04 -14.69
CA PRO A 356 -8.60 -21.76 -15.24
C PRO A 356 -9.81 -21.75 -14.31
N GLN A 357 -9.59 -21.73 -12.98
CA GLN A 357 -10.69 -21.63 -12.01
C GLN A 357 -11.37 -20.26 -12.07
N ILE A 358 -10.60 -19.18 -12.22
CA ILE A 358 -11.15 -17.83 -12.36
C ILE A 358 -11.89 -17.70 -13.69
N ASP A 359 -11.31 -18.18 -14.79
CA ASP A 359 -11.90 -18.03 -16.12
C ASP A 359 -13.23 -18.80 -16.29
N GLN A 360 -13.41 -19.88 -15.53
CA GLN A 360 -14.65 -20.66 -15.55
C GLN A 360 -15.69 -20.16 -14.52
N MET A 361 -15.34 -19.18 -13.70
CA MET A 361 -16.16 -18.71 -12.59
C MET A 361 -17.02 -17.51 -12.98
N ASN A 362 -18.23 -17.80 -13.44
CA ASN A 362 -19.22 -16.78 -13.83
C ASN A 362 -20.21 -16.42 -12.71
N ALA A 363 -20.35 -17.26 -11.69
CA ALA A 363 -21.28 -17.06 -10.59
C ALA A 363 -20.78 -17.65 -9.26
N LEU A 364 -21.11 -16.98 -8.15
CA LEU A 364 -20.85 -17.41 -6.78
C LEU A 364 -22.13 -17.24 -5.95
N ILE A 365 -22.51 -18.28 -5.18
CA ILE A 365 -23.75 -18.29 -4.38
C ILE A 365 -24.98 -17.85 -5.20
N ASN A 366 -25.12 -18.41 -6.40
CA ASN A 366 -26.20 -18.12 -7.34
C ASN A 366 -26.31 -16.65 -7.76
N ARG A 367 -25.23 -15.86 -7.64
CA ARG A 367 -25.16 -14.49 -8.15
C ARG A 367 -24.10 -14.39 -9.25
N PRO A 368 -24.39 -13.70 -10.37
CA PRO A 368 -23.39 -13.44 -11.40
C PRO A 368 -22.23 -12.63 -10.84
N ILE A 369 -21.05 -12.82 -11.40
CA ILE A 369 -19.82 -12.12 -10.99
C ILE A 369 -19.43 -11.12 -12.07
N LYS A 370 -19.06 -9.93 -11.60
CA LYS A 370 -18.37 -8.93 -12.40
C LYS A 370 -16.91 -8.86 -11.93
N TRP A 371 -16.03 -9.47 -12.71
CA TRP A 371 -14.59 -9.48 -12.43
C TRP A 371 -13.94 -8.15 -12.82
N PHE A 372 -13.06 -7.68 -11.95
CA PHE A 372 -12.18 -6.54 -12.17
C PHE A 372 -10.73 -6.96 -11.97
N LEU A 373 -9.83 -6.34 -12.71
CA LEU A 373 -8.39 -6.48 -12.52
C LEU A 373 -7.84 -5.21 -11.88
N GLY A 374 -7.20 -5.34 -10.72
CA GLY A 374 -6.51 -4.25 -10.04
C GLY A 374 -5.11 -4.64 -9.58
N GLY A 375 -4.43 -3.73 -8.90
CA GLY A 375 -3.06 -3.91 -8.42
C GLY A 375 -2.14 -2.82 -8.94
N ASP A 376 -0.84 -2.96 -8.68
CA ASP A 376 0.12 -2.02 -9.24
C ASP A 376 0.19 -2.16 -10.78
N VAL A 377 0.67 -1.12 -11.45
CA VAL A 377 0.69 -1.09 -12.92
C VAL A 377 1.61 -2.18 -13.50
N SER A 378 2.65 -2.60 -12.76
CA SER A 378 3.56 -3.68 -13.16
C SER A 378 2.88 -5.03 -13.21
N PHE A 379 2.11 -5.34 -12.18
CA PHE A 379 1.32 -6.55 -12.05
C PHE A 379 0.28 -6.62 -13.17
N VAL A 380 -0.46 -5.51 -13.39
CA VAL A 380 -1.43 -5.41 -14.49
C VAL A 380 -0.76 -5.66 -15.83
N TRP A 381 0.38 -5.00 -16.11
CA TRP A 381 1.15 -5.22 -17.34
C TRP A 381 1.52 -6.69 -17.55
N ALA A 382 2.01 -7.35 -16.51
CA ALA A 382 2.39 -8.75 -16.58
C ALA A 382 1.18 -9.65 -16.91
N LEU A 383 0.04 -9.45 -16.26
CA LEU A 383 -1.17 -10.24 -16.54
C LEU A 383 -1.70 -10.04 -17.95
N ILE A 384 -1.73 -8.82 -18.47
CA ILE A 384 -2.26 -8.54 -19.82
C ILE A 384 -1.24 -8.80 -20.94
N GLY A 385 0.01 -9.14 -20.60
CA GLY A 385 1.08 -9.41 -21.57
C GLY A 385 1.71 -8.14 -22.18
N HIS A 386 1.57 -7.00 -21.52
CA HIS A 386 2.19 -5.74 -21.89
C HIS A 386 3.69 -5.74 -21.54
N CYS A 387 4.57 -5.11 -22.34
CA CYS A 387 6.02 -5.09 -22.06
C CYS A 387 6.43 -4.11 -20.95
N GLY A 388 5.47 -3.69 -20.14
CA GLY A 388 5.63 -2.75 -19.05
C GLY A 388 6.22 -1.38 -19.43
N SER A 389 6.99 -0.81 -18.50
CA SER A 389 7.60 0.51 -18.63
C SER A 389 8.73 0.59 -19.66
N ALA A 390 9.17 -0.54 -20.21
CA ALA A 390 10.16 -0.57 -21.28
C ALA A 390 9.58 -0.09 -22.62
N VAL A 391 8.25 -0.11 -22.78
CA VAL A 391 7.60 0.35 -24.01
C VAL A 391 7.61 1.87 -24.07
N THR A 392 8.23 2.40 -25.13
CA THR A 392 8.26 3.84 -25.39
C THR A 392 7.02 4.32 -26.12
N SER A 393 6.42 3.51 -27.00
CA SER A 393 5.40 3.98 -27.93
C SER A 393 3.98 3.89 -27.38
N PHE A 394 3.63 2.80 -26.70
CA PHE A 394 2.28 2.57 -26.17
C PHE A 394 2.35 2.22 -24.69
N PRO A 395 2.47 3.21 -23.79
CA PRO A 395 2.76 2.92 -22.38
C PRO A 395 1.51 2.63 -21.52
N SER A 396 0.30 2.81 -22.06
CA SER A 396 -0.95 2.58 -21.33
C SER A 396 -1.37 1.11 -21.40
N PRO A 397 -1.65 0.44 -20.25
CA PRO A 397 -2.22 -0.89 -20.25
C PRO A 397 -3.65 -0.96 -20.80
N ILE A 398 -4.38 0.15 -20.80
CA ILE A 398 -5.84 0.15 -21.08
C ILE A 398 -6.15 0.46 -22.55
N CYS A 399 -5.34 1.27 -23.22
CA CYS A 399 -5.64 1.78 -24.57
C CYS A 399 -4.44 1.73 -25.52
N ASN A 400 -4.71 2.06 -26.80
CA ASN A 400 -3.73 2.13 -27.87
C ASN A 400 -3.16 3.54 -28.11
N CYS A 401 -3.28 4.47 -27.17
CA CYS A 401 -2.73 5.82 -27.36
C CYS A 401 -1.20 5.82 -27.41
N HIS A 402 -0.64 6.46 -28.45
CA HIS A 402 0.80 6.62 -28.62
C HIS A 402 1.37 7.58 -27.56
N ARG A 403 2.66 7.46 -27.23
CA ARG A 403 3.31 8.28 -26.19
C ARG A 403 3.24 9.77 -26.49
N ASP A 404 3.45 10.14 -27.74
CA ASP A 404 3.41 11.54 -28.19
C ASP A 404 2.00 12.13 -28.14
N GLN A 405 1.00 11.27 -27.97
CA GLN A 405 -0.42 11.57 -27.99
C GLN A 405 -1.08 11.50 -26.61
N LEU A 406 -0.34 11.12 -25.56
CA LEU A 406 -0.91 10.82 -24.24
C LEU A 406 -1.74 11.97 -23.64
N LEU A 407 -1.34 13.21 -23.93
CA LEU A 407 -2.00 14.44 -23.47
C LEU A 407 -2.40 15.35 -24.64
N ALA A 408 -2.55 14.82 -25.85
CA ALA A 408 -3.05 15.60 -26.98
C ALA A 408 -4.52 16.02 -26.72
N GLU A 409 -4.85 17.26 -27.06
CA GLU A 409 -6.22 17.77 -26.90
C GLU A 409 -7.19 17.10 -27.87
N GLY A 410 -8.41 16.82 -27.42
CA GLY A 410 -9.47 16.22 -28.24
C GLY A 410 -9.23 14.75 -28.62
N GLN A 411 -8.12 14.14 -28.21
CA GLN A 411 -7.82 12.77 -28.58
C GLN A 411 -8.61 11.79 -27.73
N GLN A 412 -9.58 11.12 -28.37
CA GLN A 412 -10.22 9.95 -27.79
C GLN A 412 -9.27 8.75 -27.89
N CYS A 413 -8.99 8.13 -26.75
CA CYS A 413 -8.21 6.90 -26.73
C CYS A 413 -9.12 5.70 -26.89
N GLN A 414 -8.84 4.87 -27.89
CA GLN A 414 -9.51 3.60 -28.07
C GLN A 414 -9.02 2.61 -27.00
N THR A 415 -9.94 2.21 -26.11
CA THR A 415 -9.72 1.11 -25.17
C THR A 415 -9.41 -0.17 -25.93
N ARG A 416 -8.44 -0.93 -25.44
CA ARG A 416 -8.09 -2.23 -26.01
C ARG A 416 -9.23 -3.21 -25.79
N THR A 417 -9.30 -4.25 -26.61
CA THR A 417 -10.14 -5.41 -26.34
C THR A 417 -9.28 -6.67 -26.36
N ILE A 418 -9.72 -7.71 -25.66
CA ILE A 418 -9.02 -9.00 -25.67
C ILE A 418 -8.94 -9.55 -27.09
N LEU A 419 -10.05 -9.49 -27.83
CA LEU A 419 -10.12 -9.98 -29.20
C LEU A 419 -9.15 -9.24 -30.13
N GLN A 420 -9.14 -7.90 -30.11
CA GLN A 420 -8.19 -7.13 -30.92
C GLN A 420 -6.75 -7.45 -30.55
N THR A 421 -6.46 -7.62 -29.26
CA THR A 421 -5.12 -7.98 -28.77
C THR A 421 -4.68 -9.34 -29.31
N ILE A 422 -5.55 -10.35 -29.26
CA ILE A 422 -5.24 -11.69 -29.79
C ILE A 422 -5.03 -11.63 -31.30
N GLN A 423 -5.93 -10.97 -32.05
CA GLN A 423 -5.81 -10.83 -33.50
C GLN A 423 -4.52 -10.12 -33.91
N GLN A 424 -4.13 -9.08 -33.20
CA GLN A 424 -2.88 -8.36 -33.39
C GLN A 424 -1.65 -9.26 -33.16
N LEU A 425 -1.67 -10.08 -32.11
CA LEU A 425 -0.60 -11.05 -31.83
C LEU A 425 -0.51 -12.14 -32.91
N GLU A 426 -1.64 -12.63 -33.41
CA GLU A 426 -1.67 -13.61 -34.50
C GLU A 426 -1.16 -13.04 -35.82
N GLN A 427 -1.54 -11.81 -36.16
CA GLN A 427 -1.03 -11.10 -37.33
C GLN A 427 0.48 -10.92 -37.24
N PHE A 428 0.98 -10.52 -36.07
CA PHE A 428 2.41 -10.39 -35.82
C PHE A 428 3.12 -11.74 -35.96
N ALA A 429 2.58 -12.82 -35.39
CA ALA A 429 3.16 -14.16 -35.50
C ALA A 429 3.22 -14.65 -36.97
N LYS A 430 2.20 -14.34 -37.78
CA LYS A 430 2.19 -14.64 -39.23
C LYS A 430 3.27 -13.85 -39.97
N ALA A 431 3.45 -12.57 -39.66
CA ALA A 431 4.49 -11.72 -40.25
C ALA A 431 5.90 -12.28 -39.95
N VAL A 432 6.16 -12.66 -38.69
CA VAL A 432 7.41 -13.34 -38.28
C VAL A 432 7.62 -14.64 -39.07
N GLY A 433 6.56 -15.45 -39.21
CA GLY A 433 6.60 -16.72 -39.95
C GLY A 433 6.92 -16.56 -41.44
N ASN A 434 6.56 -15.43 -42.03
CA ASN A 434 6.85 -15.08 -43.43
C ASN A 434 8.28 -14.54 -43.66
N GLY A 435 9.14 -14.58 -42.64
CA GLY A 435 10.54 -14.16 -42.76
C GLY A 435 10.76 -12.66 -42.60
N GLU A 436 9.74 -11.89 -42.23
CA GLU A 436 9.94 -10.51 -41.82
C GLU A 436 10.83 -10.48 -40.56
N LYS A 437 11.79 -9.54 -40.49
CA LYS A 437 12.66 -9.34 -39.32
C LYS A 437 11.88 -8.70 -38.17
N ALA A 438 10.83 -9.36 -37.73
CA ALA A 438 10.00 -8.99 -36.61
C ALA A 438 10.71 -9.41 -35.33
N THR A 439 11.58 -8.53 -34.82
CA THR A 439 12.17 -8.71 -33.48
C THR A 439 11.13 -8.36 -32.42
N ALA A 440 11.28 -8.90 -31.20
CA ALA A 440 10.46 -8.52 -30.06
C ALA A 440 10.44 -7.00 -29.80
N ALA A 441 11.51 -6.28 -30.21
CA ALA A 441 11.59 -4.82 -30.15
C ALA A 441 10.64 -4.13 -31.14
N VAL A 442 10.44 -4.71 -32.34
CA VAL A 442 9.45 -4.20 -33.32
C VAL A 442 8.05 -4.34 -32.73
N GLN A 443 7.72 -5.52 -32.18
CA GLN A 443 6.42 -5.80 -31.56
C GLN A 443 6.11 -4.84 -30.39
N SER A 444 7.07 -4.67 -29.48
CA SER A 444 6.88 -3.77 -28.33
C SER A 444 6.64 -2.33 -28.77
N ASN A 445 7.29 -1.89 -29.84
CA ASN A 445 7.18 -0.54 -30.35
C ASN A 445 5.91 -0.30 -31.17
N THR A 446 5.28 -1.35 -31.71
CA THR A 446 4.03 -1.21 -32.51
C THR A 446 2.77 -1.39 -31.69
N MET A 447 2.78 -2.20 -30.62
CA MET A 447 1.53 -2.58 -29.95
C MET A 447 1.59 -2.49 -28.43
N GLY A 448 2.77 -2.43 -27.82
CA GLY A 448 2.95 -2.48 -26.37
C GLY A 448 2.65 -3.85 -25.72
N ILE A 449 1.98 -4.76 -26.43
CA ILE A 449 1.63 -6.11 -25.99
C ILE A 449 2.43 -7.14 -26.79
N VAL A 450 3.06 -8.06 -26.07
CA VAL A 450 3.93 -9.10 -26.65
C VAL A 450 3.43 -10.52 -26.42
N LYS A 451 2.49 -10.70 -25.48
CA LYS A 451 1.90 -12.00 -25.14
C LYS A 451 0.40 -11.83 -24.95
N ALA A 452 -0.37 -12.89 -25.18
CA ALA A 452 -1.80 -12.89 -24.88
C ALA A 452 -2.02 -12.67 -23.37
N PRO A 453 -3.12 -12.03 -22.95
CA PRO A 453 -3.48 -11.96 -21.54
C PRO A 453 -3.48 -13.35 -20.87
N ILE A 454 -3.04 -13.45 -19.60
CA ILE A 454 -3.07 -14.71 -18.83
C ILE A 454 -4.51 -15.20 -18.67
N MET A 455 -5.43 -14.27 -18.47
CA MET A 455 -6.86 -14.55 -18.28
C MET A 455 -7.65 -13.87 -19.38
N LEU A 456 -8.73 -14.52 -19.80
CA LEU A 456 -9.59 -14.03 -20.88
C LEU A 456 -10.94 -13.49 -20.36
N THR A 457 -11.21 -13.64 -19.07
CA THR A 457 -12.51 -13.27 -18.47
C THR A 457 -12.63 -11.80 -18.10
N ILE A 458 -11.50 -11.09 -17.96
CA ILE A 458 -11.49 -9.69 -17.52
C ILE A 458 -11.18 -8.79 -18.72
N GLU A 459 -12.21 -8.14 -19.23
CA GLU A 459 -12.09 -7.13 -20.28
C GLU A 459 -11.27 -5.91 -19.83
N PHE A 460 -10.68 -5.20 -20.78
CA PHE A 460 -9.77 -4.08 -20.51
C PHE A 460 -10.49 -2.86 -19.89
N ASP A 461 -11.77 -2.69 -20.16
CA ASP A 461 -12.60 -1.67 -19.51
C ASP A 461 -12.84 -1.95 -18.02
N ARG A 462 -12.64 -3.21 -17.58
CA ARG A 462 -12.70 -3.65 -16.18
C ARG A 462 -11.34 -3.68 -15.50
N ILE A 463 -10.31 -3.08 -16.11
CA ILE A 463 -9.03 -2.82 -15.45
C ILE A 463 -9.15 -1.53 -14.64
N ILE A 464 -9.01 -1.64 -13.32
CA ILE A 464 -9.05 -0.51 -12.39
C ILE A 464 -7.81 0.35 -12.63
N PRO A 465 -7.93 1.67 -12.90
CA PRO A 465 -6.79 2.53 -13.24
C PRO A 465 -5.97 2.96 -12.01
N ALA A 466 -5.77 2.05 -11.05
CA ALA A 466 -4.93 2.14 -9.86
C ALA A 466 -4.83 3.55 -9.24
N PRO A 467 -5.95 4.14 -8.77
CA PRO A 467 -5.99 5.55 -8.40
C PRO A 467 -5.00 5.92 -7.31
N PHE A 468 -4.78 5.05 -6.33
CA PHE A 468 -3.80 5.29 -5.28
C PHE A 468 -2.37 5.39 -5.83
N HIS A 469 -1.93 4.44 -6.67
CA HIS A 469 -0.60 4.42 -7.26
C HIS A 469 -0.40 5.50 -8.32
N VAL A 470 -1.44 5.86 -9.07
CA VAL A 470 -1.42 6.98 -10.02
C VAL A 470 -1.19 8.29 -9.28
N LEU A 471 -2.03 8.61 -8.30
CA LEU A 471 -1.91 9.84 -7.52
C LEU A 471 -0.61 9.88 -6.70
N GLN A 472 -0.23 8.77 -6.07
CA GLN A 472 1.06 8.67 -5.36
C GLN A 472 2.25 8.89 -6.31
N GLY A 473 2.20 8.32 -7.52
CA GLY A 473 3.27 8.42 -8.51
C GLY A 473 3.43 9.84 -9.03
N LEU A 474 2.32 10.49 -9.40
CA LEU A 474 2.32 11.87 -9.88
C LEU A 474 2.70 12.87 -8.78
N GLY A 475 2.15 12.72 -7.57
CA GLY A 475 2.52 13.54 -6.42
C GLY A 475 4.01 13.42 -6.07
N ASN A 476 4.57 12.21 -6.10
CA ASN A 476 6.03 12.01 -5.91
C ASN A 476 6.85 12.70 -7.00
N ALA A 477 6.42 12.62 -8.26
CA ALA A 477 7.12 13.26 -9.38
C ALA A 477 7.12 14.79 -9.23
N LEU A 478 5.98 15.39 -8.90
CA LEU A 478 5.83 16.84 -8.71
C LEU A 478 6.63 17.34 -7.50
N VAL A 479 6.60 16.65 -6.37
CA VAL A 479 7.41 17.05 -5.20
C VAL A 479 8.90 16.94 -5.48
N ARG A 480 9.34 15.94 -6.25
CA ARG A 480 10.75 15.83 -6.67
C ARG A 480 11.16 16.98 -7.60
N GLU A 481 10.30 17.32 -8.55
CA GLU A 481 10.53 18.47 -9.44
C GLU A 481 10.65 19.77 -8.64
N LEU A 482 9.81 19.93 -7.61
CA LEU A 482 9.84 21.07 -6.70
C LEU A 482 11.13 21.12 -5.87
N GLU A 483 11.57 19.98 -5.33
CA GLU A 483 12.83 19.87 -4.58
C GLU A 483 14.07 20.15 -5.43
N GLN A 484 14.02 19.89 -6.74
CA GLN A 484 15.11 20.15 -7.68
C GLN A 484 15.27 21.64 -8.01
N GLN A 485 14.28 22.48 -7.70
CA GLN A 485 14.42 23.92 -7.83
C GLN A 485 15.29 24.45 -6.69
N THR A 486 16.47 24.98 -7.01
CA THR A 486 17.53 25.35 -6.06
C THR A 486 17.07 26.31 -4.96
N ASP A 487 16.17 27.22 -5.30
CA ASP A 487 15.71 28.26 -4.39
C ASP A 487 14.60 27.74 -3.45
N ALA A 488 14.02 26.59 -3.76
CA ALA A 488 12.87 26.01 -3.06
C ALA A 488 13.25 24.87 -2.11
N THR A 489 14.38 24.18 -2.32
CA THR A 489 14.68 22.90 -1.66
C THR A 489 14.58 22.95 -0.13
N ILE A 490 15.17 23.97 0.50
CA ILE A 490 15.19 24.09 1.97
C ILE A 490 13.78 24.36 2.51
N ALA A 491 13.05 25.28 1.88
CA ALA A 491 11.69 25.65 2.28
C ALA A 491 10.74 24.45 2.14
N VAL A 492 10.79 23.72 1.01
CA VAL A 492 10.03 22.48 0.79
C VAL A 492 10.33 21.46 1.88
N GLN A 493 11.61 21.19 2.17
CA GLN A 493 12.00 20.22 3.20
C GLN A 493 11.57 20.63 4.61
N GLN A 494 11.55 21.93 4.91
CA GLN A 494 11.04 22.44 6.20
C GLN A 494 9.52 22.25 6.28
N PHE A 495 8.79 22.62 5.22
CA PHE A 495 7.35 22.42 5.13
C PHE A 495 6.96 20.95 5.24
N LEU A 496 7.60 20.07 4.46
CA LEU A 496 7.37 18.62 4.54
C LEU A 496 7.62 18.08 5.96
N ARG A 497 8.62 18.59 6.68
CA ARG A 497 8.83 18.24 8.09
C ARG A 497 7.73 18.76 9.01
N GLN A 498 7.27 19.98 8.80
CA GLN A 498 6.20 20.62 9.58
C GLN A 498 4.88 19.85 9.47
N ILE A 499 4.53 19.37 8.27
CA ILE A 499 3.28 18.62 8.06
C ILE A 499 3.42 17.13 8.42
N GLY A 500 4.58 16.70 8.91
CA GLY A 500 4.87 15.29 9.21
C GLY A 500 4.97 14.41 7.96
N ALA A 501 5.24 14.98 6.79
CA ALA A 501 5.47 14.30 5.52
C ALA A 501 6.95 13.96 5.34
N ARG A 502 7.49 13.12 6.24
CA ARG A 502 8.91 12.74 6.20
C ARG A 502 9.14 11.64 5.18
N ARG A 503 10.22 11.75 4.40
CA ARG A 503 10.79 10.59 3.71
C ARG A 503 11.44 9.66 4.73
N GLU A 504 11.28 8.36 4.55
CA GLU A 504 12.03 7.39 5.36
C GLU A 504 13.53 7.57 5.07
N GLN A 505 14.26 8.15 6.03
CA GLN A 505 15.65 8.66 5.91
C GLN A 505 16.68 7.67 5.34
N PHE A 506 16.39 6.37 5.31
CA PHE A 506 17.42 5.35 5.08
C PHE A 506 17.18 4.42 3.88
N ARG A 507 16.01 4.40 3.23
CA ARG A 507 15.75 3.39 2.17
C ARG A 507 14.87 3.78 1.00
N LYS A 508 13.99 4.78 1.12
CA LYS A 508 13.03 5.09 0.05
C LYS A 508 13.27 6.49 -0.49
N LYS A 509 13.63 6.58 -1.78
CA LYS A 509 13.64 7.84 -2.52
C LYS A 509 12.22 8.38 -2.73
N ASP A 510 11.19 7.57 -2.52
CA ASP A 510 9.78 7.91 -2.71
C ASP A 510 9.05 8.08 -1.38
N MET A 511 8.09 8.98 -1.36
CA MET A 511 7.10 9.12 -0.30
C MET A 511 6.03 8.04 -0.41
N THR A 512 5.55 7.56 0.73
CA THR A 512 4.42 6.63 0.82
C THR A 512 3.12 7.32 0.42
N GLY A 513 2.08 6.56 0.07
CA GLY A 513 0.77 7.12 -0.24
C GLY A 513 0.20 8.00 0.88
N ASN A 514 0.36 7.59 2.14
CA ASN A 514 -0.04 8.41 3.31
C ASN A 514 0.71 9.75 3.38
N THR A 515 2.01 9.73 3.08
CA THR A 515 2.82 10.96 3.03
C THR A 515 2.38 11.86 1.88
N ILE A 516 2.14 11.30 0.69
CA ILE A 516 1.62 12.08 -0.46
C ILE A 516 0.25 12.66 -0.15
N ARG A 517 -0.67 11.91 0.44
CA ARG A 517 -1.99 12.41 0.85
C ARG A 517 -1.89 13.65 1.76
N LYS A 518 -0.95 13.66 2.71
CA LYS A 518 -0.69 14.85 3.55
C LYS A 518 -0.20 16.04 2.73
N VAL A 519 0.68 15.79 1.75
CA VAL A 519 1.18 16.84 0.85
C VAL A 519 0.05 17.41 0.00
N LEU A 520 -0.74 16.55 -0.66
CA LEU A 520 -1.85 16.97 -1.52
C LEU A 520 -2.88 17.80 -0.73
N LYS A 521 -3.22 17.38 0.49
CA LYS A 521 -4.17 18.11 1.37
C LYS A 521 -3.69 19.52 1.76
N ARG A 522 -2.38 19.77 1.75
CA ARG A 522 -1.78 21.04 2.20
C ARG A 522 -0.96 21.72 1.09
N ALA A 523 -1.25 21.40 -0.17
CA ALA A 523 -0.50 21.92 -1.31
C ALA A 523 -0.62 23.45 -1.46
N SER A 524 -1.79 24.02 -1.15
CA SER A 524 -2.03 25.47 -1.17
C SER A 524 -1.16 26.24 -0.17
N GLU A 525 -0.95 25.70 1.03
CA GLU A 525 -0.07 26.31 2.03
C GLU A 525 1.39 26.37 1.55
N MET A 526 1.78 25.40 0.71
CA MET A 526 3.13 25.33 0.15
C MET A 526 3.36 26.38 -0.95
N GLU A 527 2.32 26.76 -1.69
CA GLU A 527 2.42 27.73 -2.78
C GLU A 527 2.96 29.09 -2.31
N HIS A 528 2.56 29.52 -1.10
CA HIS A 528 3.00 30.78 -0.49
C HIS A 528 4.49 30.83 -0.13
N LEU A 529 5.19 29.69 -0.18
CA LEU A 529 6.63 29.62 0.11
C LEU A 529 7.50 30.06 -1.06
N PHE A 530 6.92 30.24 -2.24
CA PHE A 530 7.67 30.52 -3.46
C PHE A 530 7.30 31.87 -4.05
N GLU A 531 8.29 32.60 -4.53
CA GLU A 531 8.08 33.81 -5.32
C GLU A 531 8.00 33.49 -6.82
N SER A 532 8.81 32.54 -7.28
CA SER A 532 8.91 32.15 -8.68
C SER A 532 7.65 31.42 -9.17
N THR A 533 7.34 31.63 -10.45
CA THR A 533 6.12 31.12 -11.09
C THR A 533 6.10 29.59 -11.16
N TRP A 534 7.20 28.95 -11.55
CA TRP A 534 7.22 27.51 -11.78
C TRP A 534 6.92 26.65 -10.53
N PRO A 535 7.55 26.88 -9.36
CA PRO A 535 7.16 26.23 -8.12
C PRO A 535 5.67 26.39 -7.76
N LYS A 536 5.07 27.56 -8.02
CA LYS A 536 3.63 27.79 -7.81
C LYS A 536 2.80 26.93 -8.75
N THR A 537 3.15 26.86 -10.04
CA THR A 537 2.50 25.96 -11.01
C THR A 537 2.55 24.50 -10.54
N ILE A 538 3.66 24.04 -9.95
CA ILE A 538 3.76 22.70 -9.36
C ILE A 538 2.80 22.54 -8.16
N CYS A 539 2.73 23.53 -7.28
CA CYS A 539 1.78 23.51 -6.16
C CYS A 539 0.32 23.47 -6.63
N GLN A 540 -0.04 24.23 -7.66
CA GLN A 540 -1.37 24.21 -8.27
C GLN A 540 -1.70 22.84 -8.87
N ALA A 541 -0.75 22.20 -9.56
CA ALA A 541 -0.91 20.82 -10.03
C ALA A 541 -1.13 19.84 -8.85
N LEU A 542 -0.40 19.98 -7.74
CA LEU A 542 -0.61 19.19 -6.53
C LEU A 542 -1.99 19.45 -5.89
N MET A 543 -2.52 20.67 -5.95
CA MET A 543 -3.86 21.01 -5.48
C MET A 543 -4.93 20.29 -6.29
N HIS A 544 -4.85 20.32 -7.63
CA HIS A 544 -5.76 19.55 -8.49
C HIS A 544 -5.72 18.05 -8.19
N LEU A 545 -4.53 17.47 -8.01
CA LEU A 545 -4.41 16.07 -7.60
C LEU A 545 -5.05 15.80 -6.23
N GLY A 546 -4.98 16.75 -5.30
CA GLY A 546 -5.64 16.68 -3.99
C GLY A 546 -7.16 16.74 -4.08
N GLN A 547 -7.70 17.58 -4.97
CA GLN A 547 -9.13 17.63 -5.22
C GLN A 547 -9.63 16.33 -5.87
N ILE A 548 -8.91 15.81 -6.87
CA ILE A 548 -9.21 14.53 -7.52
C ILE A 548 -9.17 13.37 -6.50
N GLN A 549 -8.23 13.39 -5.56
CA GLN A 549 -8.12 12.36 -4.51
C GLN A 549 -9.40 12.23 -3.67
N ASN A 550 -10.23 13.27 -3.54
CA ASN A 550 -11.48 13.18 -2.76
C ASN A 550 -12.49 12.21 -3.37
N PHE A 551 -12.37 11.90 -4.67
CA PHE A 551 -13.25 10.95 -5.38
C PHE A 551 -12.73 9.52 -5.35
N THR A 552 -11.52 9.26 -4.85
CA THR A 552 -10.95 7.90 -4.70
C THR A 552 -11.39 7.24 -3.39
N LYS A 553 -12.61 7.54 -2.95
CA LYS A 553 -13.22 7.00 -1.73
C LYS A 553 -13.63 5.54 -1.93
N ALA A 554 -13.58 4.76 -0.86
CA ALA A 554 -13.83 3.33 -0.88
C ALA A 554 -15.34 2.99 -0.89
N GLN A 555 -16.11 3.70 -1.72
CA GLN A 555 -17.56 3.60 -1.82
C GLN A 555 -18.02 3.94 -3.25
N PRO A 556 -19.24 3.55 -3.65
CA PRO A 556 -19.82 3.99 -4.91
C PRO A 556 -19.89 5.52 -5.00
N LEU A 557 -19.78 6.04 -6.22
CA LEU A 557 -19.96 7.45 -6.53
C LEU A 557 -21.40 7.69 -6.96
N SER A 558 -22.05 8.68 -6.35
CA SER A 558 -23.37 9.13 -6.82
C SER A 558 -23.25 9.86 -8.18
N PRO A 559 -24.34 10.01 -8.95
CA PRO A 559 -24.31 10.76 -10.21
C PRO A 559 -23.73 12.17 -10.08
N ASN A 560 -24.14 12.92 -9.05
CA ASN A 560 -23.61 14.26 -8.79
C ASN A 560 -22.10 14.25 -8.47
N GLU A 561 -21.62 13.22 -7.78
CA GLU A 561 -20.19 13.05 -7.51
C GLU A 561 -19.41 12.66 -8.76
N LEU A 562 -20.01 11.89 -9.68
CA LEU A 562 -19.43 11.60 -10.98
C LEU A 562 -19.32 12.87 -11.84
N ASP A 563 -20.36 13.72 -11.84
CA ASP A 563 -20.34 15.01 -12.52
C ASP A 563 -19.27 15.95 -11.95
N ALA A 564 -19.19 16.05 -10.62
CA ALA A 564 -18.17 16.83 -9.94
C ALA A 564 -16.76 16.27 -10.18
N PHE A 565 -16.62 14.94 -10.25
CA PHE A 565 -15.36 14.30 -10.55
C PHE A 565 -14.87 14.60 -11.97
N GLU A 566 -15.75 14.43 -12.96
CA GLU A 566 -15.48 14.76 -14.36
C GLU A 566 -15.12 16.24 -14.52
N HIS A 567 -15.90 17.13 -13.90
CA HIS A 567 -15.59 18.55 -13.87
C HIS A 567 -14.19 18.83 -13.30
N GLN A 568 -13.80 18.16 -12.21
CA GLN A 568 -12.47 18.35 -11.62
C GLN A 568 -11.34 17.89 -12.56
N ILE A 569 -11.56 16.83 -13.34
CA ILE A 569 -10.61 16.36 -14.35
C ILE A 569 -10.51 17.36 -15.51
N GLU A 570 -11.63 17.92 -15.96
CA GLU A 570 -11.66 18.95 -17.01
C GLU A 570 -11.01 20.26 -16.56
N GLU A 571 -11.19 20.69 -15.31
CA GLU A 571 -10.43 21.81 -14.73
C GLU A 571 -8.93 21.53 -14.77
N PHE A 572 -8.51 20.31 -14.43
CA PHE A 572 -7.09 19.97 -14.46
C PHE A 572 -6.56 19.93 -15.91
N ARG A 573 -7.35 19.48 -16.89
CA ARG A 573 -6.99 19.59 -18.32
C ARG A 573 -6.84 21.05 -18.76
N ALA A 574 -7.79 21.92 -18.38
CA ALA A 574 -7.74 23.34 -18.71
C ALA A 574 -6.50 24.01 -18.11
N PHE A 575 -6.14 23.67 -16.87
CA PHE A 575 -4.88 24.09 -16.25
C PHE A 575 -3.66 23.63 -17.05
N LEU A 576 -3.60 22.36 -17.48
CA LEU A 576 -2.48 21.86 -18.28
C LEU A 576 -2.41 22.49 -19.68
N ALA A 577 -3.54 22.88 -20.27
CA ALA A 577 -3.57 23.60 -21.53
C ALA A 577 -2.99 25.02 -21.39
N GLN A 578 -3.18 25.67 -20.24
CA GLN A 578 -2.60 26.99 -19.93
C GLN A 578 -1.12 26.91 -19.57
N GLU A 579 -0.68 25.80 -18.96
CA GLU A 579 0.66 25.62 -18.40
C GLU A 579 1.50 24.62 -19.21
N GLN A 580 1.97 25.04 -20.41
CA GLN A 580 2.67 24.16 -21.36
C GLN A 580 3.87 23.41 -20.73
N ARG A 581 4.67 24.07 -19.88
CA ARG A 581 5.80 23.41 -19.21
C ARG A 581 5.34 22.26 -18.30
N MET A 582 4.21 22.41 -17.62
CA MET A 582 3.62 21.35 -16.80
C MET A 582 3.08 20.21 -17.67
N ARG A 583 2.43 20.54 -18.78
CA ARG A 583 1.98 19.56 -19.78
C ARG A 583 3.14 18.72 -20.30
N ASP A 584 4.25 19.34 -20.68
CA ASP A 584 5.45 18.66 -21.19
C ASP A 584 6.10 17.77 -20.13
N PHE A 585 6.09 18.20 -18.86
CA PHE A 585 6.59 17.41 -17.76
C PHE A 585 5.72 16.15 -17.51
N LEU A 586 4.40 16.31 -17.52
CA LEU A 586 3.45 15.23 -17.25
C LEU A 586 3.21 14.31 -18.45
N SER A 587 3.38 14.78 -19.69
CA SER A 587 3.20 13.97 -20.91
C SER A 587 4.14 12.77 -20.96
N GLN A 588 5.28 12.88 -20.29
CA GLN A 588 6.25 11.79 -20.15
C GLN A 588 5.84 10.73 -19.12
N LYS A 589 4.72 10.92 -18.41
CA LYS A 589 4.27 10.05 -17.32
C LYS A 589 3.01 9.29 -17.75
N PRO A 590 3.08 7.97 -17.96
CA PRO A 590 1.90 7.15 -18.30
C PRO A 590 0.77 7.25 -17.25
N LYS A 591 1.13 7.52 -15.99
CA LYS A 591 0.15 7.75 -14.91
C LYS A 591 -0.69 9.02 -15.13
N ALA A 592 -0.14 10.08 -15.74
CA ALA A 592 -0.91 11.29 -16.06
C ALA A 592 -1.95 10.99 -17.15
N HIS A 593 -1.57 10.17 -18.13
CA HIS A 593 -2.48 9.68 -19.14
C HIS A 593 -3.64 8.85 -18.56
N LEU A 594 -3.34 7.91 -17.65
CA LEU A 594 -4.35 7.12 -16.94
C LEU A 594 -5.33 8.02 -16.18
N LEU A 595 -4.81 8.98 -15.42
CA LEU A 595 -5.60 9.94 -14.66
C LEU A 595 -6.60 10.69 -15.56
N LEU A 596 -6.09 11.28 -16.65
CA LEU A 596 -6.88 12.20 -17.46
C LEU A 596 -7.86 11.46 -18.38
N ASN A 597 -7.42 10.36 -19.00
CA ASN A 597 -8.20 9.71 -20.07
C ASN A 597 -8.96 8.46 -19.64
N HIS A 598 -8.61 7.83 -18.52
CA HIS A 598 -9.19 6.54 -18.12
C HIS A 598 -9.99 6.59 -16.82
N PHE A 599 -9.75 7.56 -15.94
CA PHE A 599 -10.49 7.60 -14.68
C PHE A 599 -11.97 7.95 -14.87
N VAL A 600 -12.29 9.00 -15.64
CA VAL A 600 -13.69 9.41 -15.87
C VAL A 600 -14.47 8.33 -16.61
N PRO A 601 -14.01 7.76 -17.75
CA PRO A 601 -14.73 6.68 -18.41
C PRO A 601 -14.97 5.48 -17.50
N PHE A 602 -13.94 5.04 -16.76
CA PHE A 602 -14.07 3.95 -15.80
C PHE A 602 -15.10 4.25 -14.71
N ALA A 603 -15.02 5.44 -14.09
CA ALA A 603 -15.92 5.84 -13.02
C ALA A 603 -17.37 5.97 -13.49
N ARG A 604 -17.60 6.51 -14.69
CA ARG A 604 -18.93 6.61 -15.30
C ARG A 604 -19.51 5.23 -15.61
N GLN A 605 -18.69 4.33 -16.16
CA GLN A 605 -19.13 2.99 -16.54
C GLN A 605 -19.44 2.11 -15.31
N HIS A 606 -18.66 2.24 -14.24
CA HIS A 606 -18.74 1.33 -13.10
C HIS A 606 -19.30 1.97 -11.82
N SER A 607 -19.57 3.27 -11.83
CA SER A 607 -20.07 4.04 -10.67
C SER A 607 -19.14 3.99 -9.44
N PHE A 608 -17.84 3.76 -9.63
CA PHE A 608 -16.83 3.88 -8.59
C PHE A 608 -15.45 4.15 -9.16
N LEU A 609 -14.55 4.65 -8.30
CA LEU A 609 -13.12 4.77 -8.60
C LEU A 609 -12.27 4.10 -7.51
N GLY A 610 -12.55 4.38 -6.23
CA GLY A 610 -11.79 3.86 -5.09
C GLY A 610 -12.38 2.62 -4.39
N LEU A 611 -13.53 2.11 -4.85
CA LEU A 611 -14.25 1.00 -4.18
C LEU A 611 -13.42 -0.29 -4.14
N LEU A 612 -12.71 -0.59 -5.22
CA LEU A 612 -11.86 -1.77 -5.38
C LEU A 612 -10.38 -1.36 -5.52
N ASP A 613 -9.98 -0.30 -4.82
CA ASP A 613 -8.61 0.25 -4.87
C ASP A 613 -7.56 -0.73 -4.29
N GLU A 614 -6.30 -0.51 -4.62
CA GLU A 614 -5.12 -1.26 -4.15
C GLU A 614 -4.72 -0.95 -2.69
N GLN A 615 -5.37 -0.02 -1.99
CA GLN A 615 -4.96 0.37 -0.63
C GLN A 615 -4.96 -0.82 0.34
N GLY A 616 -5.90 -1.76 0.18
CA GLY A 616 -5.92 -2.97 1.01
C GLY A 616 -4.80 -3.95 0.70
N ASP A 617 -4.26 -3.95 -0.53
CA ASP A 617 -3.07 -4.71 -0.89
C ASP A 617 -1.83 -4.15 -0.15
N GLU A 618 -1.66 -2.81 -0.09
CA GLU A 618 -0.56 -2.18 0.68
C GLU A 618 -0.69 -2.44 2.19
N ALA A 619 -1.92 -2.40 2.72
CA ALA A 619 -2.19 -2.77 4.11
C ALA A 619 -1.82 -4.24 4.38
N LEU A 620 -2.12 -5.13 3.43
CA LEU A 620 -1.78 -6.56 3.51
C LEU A 620 -0.28 -6.78 3.63
N HIS A 621 0.56 -5.97 2.97
CA HIS A 621 2.00 -6.05 3.16
C HIS A 621 2.40 -5.80 4.61
N SER A 622 1.83 -4.79 5.28
CA SER A 622 2.13 -4.53 6.70
C SER A 622 1.72 -5.70 7.60
N VAL A 623 0.49 -6.21 7.43
CA VAL A 623 -0.01 -7.39 8.14
C VAL A 623 0.92 -8.58 7.91
N TRP A 624 1.23 -8.90 6.65
CA TRP A 624 2.11 -10.02 6.30
C TRP A 624 3.48 -9.93 6.98
N ARG A 625 4.07 -8.73 7.06
CA ARG A 625 5.35 -8.51 7.77
C ARG A 625 5.26 -8.83 9.25
N ARG A 626 4.19 -8.36 9.90
CA ARG A 626 3.97 -8.55 11.33
C ARG A 626 3.86 -10.05 11.63
N LEU A 627 3.02 -10.73 10.85
CA LEU A 627 2.85 -12.16 10.85
C LEU A 627 4.18 -12.92 10.61
N GLU A 628 4.99 -12.46 9.64
CA GLU A 628 6.31 -13.05 9.38
C GLU A 628 7.19 -13.01 10.63
N GLN A 629 7.18 -11.89 11.37
CA GLN A 629 7.97 -11.75 12.59
C GLN A 629 7.50 -12.67 13.72
N TRP A 630 6.20 -12.95 13.82
CA TRP A 630 5.64 -13.87 14.81
C TRP A 630 6.09 -15.31 14.56
N TRP A 631 6.13 -15.73 13.30
CA TRP A 631 6.48 -17.10 12.91
C TRP A 631 7.90 -17.28 12.37
N LYS A 632 8.78 -16.29 12.53
CA LYS A 632 10.19 -16.29 12.03
C LYS A 632 11.07 -17.46 12.49
N CYS A 633 10.62 -18.24 13.47
CA CYS A 633 11.32 -19.40 14.02
C CYS A 633 10.87 -20.72 13.38
N MET A 634 9.84 -20.69 12.54
CA MET A 634 9.32 -21.84 11.80
C MET A 634 10.07 -22.01 10.47
N PRO A 635 10.09 -23.21 9.87
CA PRO A 635 10.48 -23.39 8.47
C PRO A 635 9.62 -22.54 7.54
N ASP A 636 10.21 -22.03 6.45
CA ASP A 636 9.54 -21.07 5.54
C ASP A 636 8.16 -21.58 5.05
N ALA A 637 8.04 -22.87 4.72
CA ALA A 637 6.78 -23.46 4.28
C ALA A 637 5.69 -23.42 5.38
N ASP A 638 6.05 -23.83 6.60
CA ASP A 638 5.11 -23.84 7.73
C ASP A 638 4.76 -22.42 8.17
N GLN A 639 5.74 -21.50 8.07
CA GLN A 639 5.54 -20.08 8.34
C GLN A 639 4.47 -19.51 7.41
N ILE A 640 4.62 -19.68 6.09
CA ILE A 640 3.67 -19.17 5.10
C ILE A 640 2.27 -19.77 5.33
N LEU A 641 2.17 -21.07 5.63
CA LEU A 641 0.90 -21.69 5.99
C LEU A 641 0.26 -21.04 7.22
N GLN A 642 1.02 -20.82 8.30
CA GLN A 642 0.48 -20.14 9.49
C GLN A 642 0.02 -18.70 9.18
N GLN A 643 0.72 -17.99 8.30
CA GLN A 643 0.32 -16.65 7.85
C GLN A 643 -0.99 -16.70 7.05
N LEU A 644 -1.13 -17.64 6.11
CA LEU A 644 -2.36 -17.84 5.34
C LEU A 644 -3.56 -18.20 6.23
N GLU A 645 -3.37 -19.15 7.17
CA GLU A 645 -4.40 -19.55 8.10
C GLU A 645 -4.86 -18.38 8.99
N HIS A 646 -3.90 -17.61 9.53
CA HIS A 646 -4.22 -16.44 10.34
C HIS A 646 -4.97 -15.38 9.53
N HIS A 647 -4.50 -15.09 8.31
CA HIS A 647 -5.13 -14.10 7.44
C HIS A 647 -6.57 -14.47 7.09
N PHE A 648 -6.82 -15.76 6.82
CA PHE A 648 -8.19 -16.20 6.53
C PHE A 648 -9.11 -16.16 7.76
N VAL A 649 -8.59 -16.41 8.96
CA VAL A 649 -9.37 -16.18 10.20
C VAL A 649 -9.74 -14.70 10.30
N SER A 650 -8.82 -13.78 10.01
CA SER A 650 -9.11 -12.34 9.96
C SER A 650 -10.17 -12.00 8.90
N ASN A 651 -10.09 -12.61 7.71
CA ASN A 651 -11.13 -12.47 6.68
C ASN A 651 -12.51 -12.91 7.20
N TRP A 652 -12.59 -14.08 7.85
CA TRP A 652 -13.86 -14.59 8.37
C TRP A 652 -14.43 -13.73 9.50
N LEU A 653 -13.58 -13.22 10.39
CA LEU A 653 -13.99 -12.31 11.47
C LEU A 653 -14.53 -10.99 10.91
N LEU A 654 -13.94 -10.50 9.82
CA LEU A 654 -14.46 -9.36 9.08
C LEU A 654 -15.84 -9.68 8.50
N ASP A 655 -15.93 -10.76 7.73
CA ASP A 655 -17.13 -11.14 6.98
C ASP A 655 -18.34 -11.34 7.91
N THR A 656 -18.12 -11.86 9.12
CA THR A 656 -19.16 -12.09 10.14
C THR A 656 -19.51 -10.88 11.00
N GLY A 657 -18.91 -9.71 10.78
CA GLY A 657 -19.10 -8.51 11.60
C GLY A 657 -18.53 -8.61 13.01
N ARG A 658 -17.88 -9.73 13.36
CA ARG A 658 -17.31 -9.97 14.70
C ARG A 658 -16.21 -8.98 15.05
N ILE A 659 -15.46 -8.46 14.07
CA ILE A 659 -14.48 -7.40 14.32
C ILE A 659 -15.18 -6.14 14.87
N ALA A 660 -16.31 -5.74 14.29
CA ALA A 660 -17.06 -4.57 14.75
C ALA A 660 -17.63 -4.81 16.15
N GLU A 661 -18.21 -5.98 16.41
CA GLU A 661 -18.68 -6.36 17.75
C GLU A 661 -17.56 -6.35 18.79
N MET A 662 -16.36 -6.83 18.42
CA MET A 662 -15.20 -6.84 19.31
C MET A 662 -14.68 -5.43 19.59
N LYS A 663 -14.66 -4.55 18.58
CA LYS A 663 -14.28 -3.14 18.74
C LYS A 663 -15.25 -2.41 19.67
N GLN A 664 -16.55 -2.51 19.41
CA GLN A 664 -17.58 -1.91 20.26
C GLN A 664 -17.42 -2.36 21.73
N ARG A 665 -17.25 -3.67 21.97
CA ARG A 665 -17.02 -4.18 23.34
C ARG A 665 -15.74 -3.66 24.00
N LEU A 666 -14.70 -3.37 23.22
CA LEU A 666 -13.47 -2.79 23.74
C LEU A 666 -13.66 -1.31 24.05
N GLU A 667 -14.42 -0.57 23.23
CA GLU A 667 -14.82 0.81 23.48
C GLU A 667 -15.70 0.91 24.73
N ASP A 668 -16.74 0.09 24.84
CA ASP A 668 -17.62 0.02 26.02
C ASP A 668 -16.79 -0.27 27.30
N GLN A 669 -15.77 -1.15 27.19
CA GLN A 669 -14.85 -1.43 28.29
C GLN A 669 -13.87 -0.29 28.59
N LYS A 670 -13.49 0.51 27.58
CA LYS A 670 -12.66 1.71 27.80
C LYS A 670 -13.46 2.76 28.52
N GLU A 671 -14.73 2.96 28.17
CA GLU A 671 -15.64 3.86 28.89
C GLU A 671 -15.81 3.41 30.36
N ASP A 672 -15.98 2.11 30.61
CA ASP A 672 -16.04 1.55 31.96
C ASP A 672 -14.70 1.67 32.74
N ASN A 673 -13.57 1.80 32.03
CA ASN A 673 -12.24 1.95 32.63
C ASN A 673 -11.67 3.38 32.49
N PHE A 674 -12.50 4.37 32.12
CA PHE A 674 -12.10 5.73 31.75
C PHE A 674 -11.71 6.61 32.95
N LEU A 675 -10.85 6.09 33.83
CA LEU A 675 -10.03 6.92 34.69
C LEU A 675 -8.56 6.97 34.27
N GLU A 676 -8.04 6.06 33.43
CA GLU A 676 -6.63 6.15 33.01
C GLU A 676 -6.34 5.41 31.69
N ARG A 677 -6.34 6.08 30.53
CA ARG A 677 -5.39 5.85 29.40
C ARG A 677 -5.60 6.76 28.18
N SER A 678 -4.51 6.97 27.44
CA SER A 678 -4.36 7.86 26.27
C SER A 678 -4.57 7.16 24.92
N ASP A 679 -5.02 7.93 23.94
CA ASP A 679 -5.73 7.54 22.70
C ASP A 679 -4.91 7.08 21.48
N ASP A 680 -3.67 6.58 21.61
CA ASP A 680 -2.74 6.51 20.46
C ASP A 680 -2.52 5.11 19.80
N GLU A 681 -3.37 4.10 20.03
CA GLU A 681 -3.22 2.79 19.36
C GLU A 681 -4.36 2.48 18.38
N ASN A 682 -3.98 2.15 17.13
CA ASN A 682 -4.87 1.74 16.05
C ASN A 682 -5.65 0.46 16.44
N GLU A 683 -6.96 0.58 16.66
CA GLU A 683 -7.76 -0.45 17.34
C GLU A 683 -7.90 -1.77 16.56
N GLU A 684 -7.76 -1.74 15.23
CA GLU A 684 -7.69 -2.96 14.42
C GLU A 684 -6.43 -3.77 14.72
N ASP A 685 -5.31 -3.08 15.00
CA ASP A 685 -4.06 -3.72 15.40
C ASP A 685 -4.19 -4.38 16.79
N ALA A 686 -4.95 -3.77 17.71
CA ALA A 686 -5.23 -4.36 19.01
C ALA A 686 -6.06 -5.66 18.92
N VAL A 687 -7.05 -5.71 18.02
CA VAL A 687 -7.83 -6.93 17.76
C VAL A 687 -6.95 -8.01 17.13
N ILE A 688 -6.13 -7.65 16.13
CA ILE A 688 -5.16 -8.56 15.49
C ILE A 688 -4.17 -9.11 16.53
N ASP A 689 -3.65 -8.27 17.42
CA ASP A 689 -2.71 -8.66 18.49
C ASP A 689 -3.37 -9.54 19.56
N VAL A 690 -4.68 -9.44 19.77
CA VAL A 690 -5.44 -10.34 20.66
C VAL A 690 -5.69 -11.71 20.01
N ILE A 691 -5.82 -11.75 18.69
CA ILE A 691 -5.99 -12.99 17.91
C ILE A 691 -4.67 -13.75 17.77
N GLY A 692 -3.54 -13.02 17.62
CA GLY A 692 -2.17 -13.57 17.60
C GLY A 692 -1.74 -14.19 18.93
#